data_AF-A0A7N6F9B6-F1
#
_entry.id   AF-A0A7N6F9B6-F1
#
_cell.length_a   1.000
_cell.length_b   1.000
_cell.length_c   1.000
_cell.angle_alpha   90.00
_cell.angle_beta   90.00
_cell.angle_gamma   90.00
#
_symmetry.space_group_name_H-M   'P 1'
#
loop_
_entity.id
_entity.type
_entity.pdbx_description
1 polymer ?
#
loop_
_entity_poly.entity_id
_entity_poly.type
_entity_poly.pdbx_seq_one_letter_code
_entity_poly.pdbx_strand_id
1 'polypeptide(L)'
;LMRLTVELPGCTVIELDFDQLPEGDEVISILKQEHTQLHIWIALALEYYKQGKTEDFVKLLEAARIDGNLDYRDHEKDQMTCLDTLAAYYVQQARKEKNKDAKKELITQATLLYTMADKIIMYDQNHLLGRACFCLLEGDKMDQADAQFHFVLNQSTNNIPALLGKACISFNKKDYRGALAYYKKALRTNPGCPAEVRLGMGHCFVKLNKLEKARLAFGRALELNSKCVGALVGLAVLELNNKEADSIKNGVQLLSRAYTIDPSNPMVLNHLANHFFFKKDYSKVQHLALHAFHNTEVEAMQAESCYQLARSFHVQEDYDQAFQYYYQATQFASSTFVLPFFGLGQMYVYRRDKENAAQCFEKVLKAYPNNYETMKILGSLYATSDDQEKRDIAKGHLKKVTEQYPDDVEAWIELAQILEQTDIQGALSAYGTATRILQEKVQADVPPEILNNLGALHFRLGNLGEAKKYFLASLERAKAEGEHDEHYYNAISVTTSYNLARLYEAMCEFHEAEKLYKNILREHPNYVDCYLRLGAMARDKGNFYEASDWFKEALQINQDHPDAWSLIGNLHLAKQEWGPGQKKFERILKQPSTQNDTYSMLALGNVWLQTLHQPTRDREKEKRHQDRALAIYKQVLRNDSRNLYAANGIGAVLAHKGYFREARDVFAQVREATADISDVWLNLAHIYVEQKQYISAVQMYENCLKKFYKYQNTEVLLYLARALFKCGKLQECKQMLLKARHVAPSDTVLMFNVALVLQRLATLVLKDEKSNLKAVLSAVKELELAHRYFSYLSKAGDKMRFDLALAASEARQCSDLLSQAQYHVARARKQDEEEKELRAKQEQERDLLRQQLQKEQEEKRNREAEEQKKLLEQRALFVEKTKSLLTFADGPKEMAKEKKKGSGSSGRRKKGGDMDEFVNDDSDEDLPLKKKKKKRRGGSGSEQEEPQPERMPPSLKGKIKSKAIISSSESSSDEDGLKIAEDRHQRDSGSGSEDEGGHRKRIASDSESDGGRNRSGSEAGSPRRSAGSEDDDSGSDRPVKKRRVQRQSDSEQSDNESKRSRSGSEDESRPGSPVAASDRGSDRRSEAGSDNEGSPRRSDNGSEPEEKSSGQ
;
A
#
# COMPACT_ATOMS: atom_id res chain seq x y z
N LEU A 1 -10.74 57.70 -65.95
CA LEU A 1 -10.44 57.80 -67.40
C LEU A 1 -9.02 57.29 -67.72
N MET A 2 -8.79 56.00 -67.50
CA MET A 2 -7.98 55.23 -68.46
C MET A 2 -8.96 54.76 -69.54
N ARG A 3 -8.49 54.65 -70.79
CA ARG A 3 -9.25 54.12 -71.92
C ARG A 3 -8.48 52.99 -72.55
N LEU A 4 -9.18 51.97 -73.04
CA LEU A 4 -8.58 50.98 -73.91
C LEU A 4 -8.91 51.32 -75.35
N THR A 5 -7.88 51.47 -76.18
CA THR A 5 -7.98 51.60 -77.63
C THR A 5 -7.86 50.22 -78.25
N VAL A 6 -8.96 49.69 -78.80
CA VAL A 6 -8.93 48.48 -79.64
C VAL A 6 -8.72 48.91 -81.09
N GLU A 7 -7.57 48.55 -81.66
CA GLU A 7 -7.25 48.82 -83.07
C GLU A 7 -7.95 47.80 -83.98
N LEU A 8 -8.75 48.29 -84.93
CA LEU A 8 -9.45 47.47 -85.92
C LEU A 8 -8.60 47.31 -87.19
N PRO A 9 -8.75 46.21 -87.96
CA PRO A 9 -8.07 45.96 -89.23
C PRO A 9 -8.61 46.86 -90.38
N GLY A 10 -8.48 48.18 -90.20
CA GLY A 10 -9.00 49.21 -91.10
C GLY A 10 -8.69 50.66 -90.68
N CYS A 11 -7.80 50.88 -89.71
CA CYS A 11 -7.47 52.21 -89.15
C CYS A 11 -8.67 52.94 -88.51
N THR A 12 -9.60 52.19 -87.92
CA THR A 12 -10.59 52.68 -86.95
C THR A 12 -10.24 52.16 -85.55
N VAL A 13 -10.55 52.96 -84.52
CA VAL A 13 -10.22 52.64 -83.13
C VAL A 13 -11.49 52.72 -82.30
N ILE A 14 -11.77 51.66 -81.53
CA ILE A 14 -12.84 51.68 -80.52
C ILE A 14 -12.21 52.05 -79.17
N GLU A 15 -12.69 53.14 -78.57
CA GLU A 15 -12.36 53.51 -77.19
C GLU A 15 -13.43 52.98 -76.23
N LEU A 16 -13.04 52.09 -75.31
CA LEU A 16 -13.90 51.64 -74.21
C LEU A 16 -13.57 52.44 -72.94
N ASP A 17 -14.57 53.14 -72.40
CA ASP A 17 -14.50 53.85 -71.11
C ASP A 17 -14.76 52.86 -69.95
N PHE A 18 -13.72 52.57 -69.15
CA PHE A 18 -13.77 51.56 -68.06
C PHE A 18 -14.75 51.87 -66.91
N ASP A 19 -15.36 53.05 -66.90
CA ASP A 19 -16.38 53.42 -65.91
C ASP A 19 -17.78 52.85 -66.28
N GLN A 20 -18.00 52.40 -67.52
CA GLN A 20 -19.26 51.80 -68.01
C GLN A 20 -19.01 50.60 -68.94
N LEU A 21 -18.54 49.48 -68.39
CA LEU A 21 -18.31 48.24 -69.13
C LEU A 21 -19.64 47.54 -69.51
N PRO A 22 -19.86 47.17 -70.80
CA PRO A 22 -21.06 46.47 -71.27
C PRO A 22 -21.14 45.00 -70.78
N GLU A 23 -22.08 44.21 -71.31
CA GLU A 23 -22.22 42.79 -70.94
C GLU A 23 -21.09 41.94 -71.54
N GLY A 24 -20.62 40.94 -70.79
CA GLY A 24 -19.43 40.17 -71.16
C GLY A 24 -19.56 39.43 -72.50
N ASP A 25 -20.76 38.96 -72.84
CA ASP A 25 -21.02 38.19 -74.06
C ASP A 25 -20.93 39.06 -75.33
N GLU A 26 -21.27 40.36 -75.24
CA GLU A 26 -21.07 41.34 -76.32
C GLU A 26 -19.57 41.58 -76.55
N VAL A 27 -18.79 41.77 -75.47
CA VAL A 27 -17.34 42.00 -75.55
C VAL A 27 -16.61 40.78 -76.11
N ILE A 28 -16.97 39.57 -75.68
CA ILE A 28 -16.43 38.32 -76.25
C ILE A 28 -16.70 38.25 -77.75
N SER A 29 -17.91 38.62 -78.20
CA SER A 29 -18.27 38.64 -79.62
C SER A 29 -17.42 39.64 -80.43
N ILE A 30 -17.23 40.86 -79.92
CA ILE A 30 -16.40 41.90 -80.57
C ILE A 30 -14.93 41.46 -80.66
N LEU A 31 -14.33 41.07 -79.53
CA LEU A 31 -12.91 40.70 -79.47
C LEU A 31 -12.57 39.48 -80.34
N LYS A 32 -13.55 38.58 -80.53
CA LYS A 32 -13.47 37.38 -81.40
C LYS A 32 -13.62 37.71 -82.88
N GLN A 33 -14.54 38.61 -83.25
CA GLN A 33 -14.71 39.05 -84.65
C GLN A 33 -13.46 39.78 -85.16
N GLU A 34 -12.80 40.54 -84.30
CA GLU A 34 -11.64 41.39 -84.64
C GLU A 34 -10.27 40.70 -84.42
N HIS A 35 -10.24 39.40 -84.11
CA HIS A 35 -9.01 38.60 -83.90
C HIS A 35 -7.95 39.28 -83.00
N THR A 36 -8.41 39.86 -81.89
CA THR A 36 -7.59 40.71 -81.00
C THR A 36 -6.51 39.94 -80.21
N GLN A 37 -5.39 40.61 -79.92
CA GLN A 37 -4.26 40.04 -79.17
C GLN A 37 -4.62 39.75 -77.70
N LEU A 38 -4.11 38.65 -77.15
CA LEU A 38 -4.53 38.12 -75.85
C LEU A 38 -4.35 39.08 -74.66
N HIS A 39 -3.32 39.94 -74.66
CA HIS A 39 -3.13 40.94 -73.61
C HIS A 39 -4.33 41.90 -73.45
N ILE A 40 -5.07 42.16 -74.53
CA ILE A 40 -6.26 43.04 -74.53
C ILE A 40 -7.41 42.37 -73.75
N TRP A 41 -7.60 41.06 -73.94
CA TRP A 41 -8.58 40.26 -73.19
C TRP A 41 -8.28 40.26 -71.69
N ILE A 42 -7.01 40.05 -71.32
CA ILE A 42 -6.55 40.02 -69.92
C ILE A 42 -6.71 41.40 -69.28
N ALA A 43 -6.38 42.47 -69.99
CA ALA A 43 -6.57 43.84 -69.51
C ALA A 43 -8.06 44.15 -69.25
N LEU A 44 -8.95 43.85 -70.20
CA LEU A 44 -10.39 44.02 -70.02
C LEU A 44 -10.91 43.20 -68.83
N ALA A 45 -10.51 41.94 -68.72
CA ALA A 45 -10.88 41.07 -67.60
C ALA A 45 -10.51 41.69 -66.25
N LEU A 46 -9.29 42.22 -66.11
CA LEU A 46 -8.87 42.87 -64.86
C LEU A 46 -9.71 44.12 -64.51
N GLU A 47 -10.27 44.85 -65.48
CA GLU A 47 -11.23 45.93 -65.20
C GLU A 47 -12.63 45.42 -64.82
N TYR A 48 -13.15 44.37 -65.47
CA TYR A 48 -14.37 43.67 -65.02
C TYR A 48 -14.24 43.18 -63.56
N TYR A 49 -13.09 42.61 -63.20
CA TYR A 49 -12.78 42.18 -61.83
C TYR A 49 -12.73 43.35 -60.84
N LYS A 50 -12.14 44.50 -61.23
CA LYS A 50 -12.13 45.73 -60.40
C LYS A 50 -13.53 46.31 -60.17
N GLN A 51 -14.43 46.21 -61.15
CA GLN A 51 -15.85 46.57 -60.96
C GLN A 51 -16.62 45.56 -60.09
N GLY A 52 -16.06 44.37 -59.83
CA GLY A 52 -16.73 43.29 -59.10
C GLY A 52 -17.65 42.40 -59.95
N LYS A 53 -17.61 42.54 -61.29
CA LYS A 53 -18.33 41.67 -62.24
C LYS A 53 -17.57 40.34 -62.42
N THR A 54 -17.65 39.45 -61.43
CA THR A 54 -16.83 38.23 -61.37
C THR A 54 -17.21 37.16 -62.39
N GLU A 55 -18.49 37.05 -62.76
CA GLU A 55 -18.94 36.06 -63.75
C GLU A 55 -18.45 36.43 -65.17
N ASP A 56 -18.59 37.70 -65.56
CA ASP A 56 -18.07 38.21 -66.85
C ASP A 56 -16.54 38.07 -66.93
N PHE A 57 -15.84 38.30 -65.81
CA PHE A 57 -14.39 38.09 -65.71
C PHE A 57 -13.98 36.63 -66.02
N VAL A 58 -14.70 35.64 -65.46
CA VAL A 58 -14.43 34.22 -65.73
C VAL A 58 -14.75 33.89 -67.19
N LYS A 59 -15.95 34.24 -67.67
CA LYS A 59 -16.36 34.03 -69.08
C LYS A 59 -15.32 34.56 -70.06
N LEU A 60 -14.85 35.78 -69.85
CA LEU A 60 -13.92 36.47 -70.74
C LEU A 60 -12.55 35.77 -70.79
N LEU A 61 -12.03 35.30 -69.65
CA LEU A 61 -10.77 34.52 -69.61
C LEU A 61 -10.92 33.09 -70.15
N GLU A 62 -12.07 32.44 -69.95
CA GLU A 62 -12.32 31.12 -70.52
C GLU A 62 -12.47 31.15 -72.05
N ALA A 63 -13.09 32.21 -72.59
CA ALA A 63 -13.15 32.47 -74.03
C ALA A 63 -11.77 32.85 -74.60
N ALA A 64 -11.01 33.72 -73.91
CA ALA A 64 -9.67 34.14 -74.31
C ALA A 64 -8.69 32.95 -74.49
N ARG A 65 -8.84 31.90 -73.67
CA ARG A 65 -8.07 30.64 -73.78
C ARG A 65 -8.31 29.88 -75.10
N ILE A 66 -9.46 30.07 -75.74
CA ILE A 66 -9.91 29.31 -76.93
C ILE A 66 -9.83 30.16 -78.21
N ASP A 67 -10.29 31.41 -78.14
CA ASP A 67 -10.52 32.29 -79.29
C ASP A 67 -9.50 33.43 -79.42
N GLY A 68 -8.58 33.57 -78.45
CA GLY A 68 -7.54 34.61 -78.48
C GLY A 68 -6.52 34.39 -79.61
N ASN A 69 -6.16 35.45 -80.32
CA ASN A 69 -5.14 35.40 -81.36
C ASN A 69 -3.75 35.12 -80.73
N LEU A 70 -2.95 34.27 -81.38
CA LEU A 70 -1.62 33.83 -80.93
C LEU A 70 -0.46 34.28 -81.85
N ASP A 71 -0.73 34.91 -83.00
CA ASP A 71 0.31 35.27 -84.00
C ASP A 71 1.09 36.56 -83.63
N TYR A 72 1.75 36.57 -82.47
CA TYR A 72 2.68 37.62 -82.03
C TYR A 72 3.76 37.06 -81.10
N ARG A 73 4.86 37.81 -80.89
CA ARG A 73 6.10 37.27 -80.31
C ARG A 73 6.04 36.82 -78.86
N ASP A 74 5.19 37.43 -78.03
CA ASP A 74 5.13 37.17 -76.58
C ASP A 74 3.92 36.31 -76.16
N HIS A 75 3.21 35.69 -77.11
CA HIS A 75 1.94 35.00 -76.89
C HIS A 75 1.99 33.90 -75.82
N GLU A 76 3.08 33.13 -75.74
CA GLU A 76 3.27 32.08 -74.72
C GLU A 76 3.19 32.66 -73.29
N LYS A 77 3.72 33.87 -73.11
CA LYS A 77 3.75 34.55 -71.81
C LYS A 77 2.37 35.07 -71.42
N ASP A 78 1.68 35.73 -72.35
CA ASP A 78 0.33 36.21 -72.11
C ASP A 78 -0.64 35.04 -71.89
N GLN A 79 -0.48 33.93 -72.63
CA GLN A 79 -1.26 32.70 -72.45
C GLN A 79 -1.04 32.08 -71.06
N MET A 80 0.21 32.03 -70.57
CA MET A 80 0.52 31.64 -69.19
C MET A 80 -0.17 32.56 -68.17
N THR A 81 -0.12 33.89 -68.35
CA THR A 81 -0.79 34.83 -67.41
C THR A 81 -2.32 34.76 -67.46
N CYS A 82 -2.92 34.40 -68.61
CA CYS A 82 -4.35 34.13 -68.74
C CYS A 82 -4.75 32.89 -67.93
N LEU A 83 -3.96 31.81 -68.00
CA LEU A 83 -4.19 30.59 -67.22
C LEU A 83 -3.98 30.83 -65.72
N ASP A 84 -2.94 31.57 -65.34
CA ASP A 84 -2.65 31.88 -63.93
C ASP A 84 -3.66 32.83 -63.29
N THR A 85 -4.17 33.84 -64.01
CA THR A 85 -5.21 34.74 -63.48
C THR A 85 -6.52 34.01 -63.23
N LEU A 86 -6.92 33.11 -64.15
CA LEU A 86 -8.07 32.23 -63.98
C LEU A 86 -7.87 31.21 -62.83
N ALA A 87 -6.68 30.58 -62.76
CA ALA A 87 -6.34 29.64 -61.68
C ALA A 87 -6.29 30.33 -60.30
N ALA A 88 -5.72 31.53 -60.22
CA ALA A 88 -5.69 32.37 -59.02
C ALA A 88 -7.08 32.85 -58.60
N TYR A 89 -8.02 33.00 -59.54
CA TYR A 89 -9.41 33.29 -59.24
C TYR A 89 -10.15 32.10 -58.63
N TYR A 90 -10.08 30.90 -59.25
CA TYR A 90 -10.68 29.69 -58.66
C TYR A 90 -10.07 29.37 -57.28
N VAL A 91 -8.78 29.65 -57.09
CA VAL A 91 -8.08 29.65 -55.78
C VAL A 91 -8.70 30.60 -54.75
N GLN A 92 -9.16 31.79 -55.16
CA GLN A 92 -9.85 32.72 -54.28
C GLN A 92 -11.31 32.34 -54.03
N GLN A 93 -11.98 31.73 -55.02
CA GLN A 93 -13.35 31.23 -54.87
C GLN A 93 -13.38 30.02 -53.90
N ALA A 94 -12.45 29.07 -54.04
CA ALA A 94 -12.28 27.93 -53.13
C ALA A 94 -11.93 28.32 -51.68
N ARG A 95 -11.50 29.56 -51.42
CA ARG A 95 -11.33 30.12 -50.06
C ARG A 95 -12.64 30.64 -49.45
N LYS A 96 -13.62 31.00 -50.29
CA LYS A 96 -14.94 31.54 -49.89
C LYS A 96 -16.01 30.45 -49.87
N GLU A 97 -15.85 29.42 -50.70
CA GLU A 97 -16.80 28.33 -50.87
C GLU A 97 -16.96 27.51 -49.57
N LYS A 98 -18.21 27.17 -49.24
CA LYS A 98 -18.60 26.46 -48.01
C LYS A 98 -18.96 25.00 -48.27
N ASN A 99 -19.39 24.65 -49.48
CA ASN A 99 -19.64 23.26 -49.85
C ASN A 99 -18.33 22.54 -50.16
N LYS A 100 -18.06 21.46 -49.42
CA LYS A 100 -16.84 20.62 -49.56
C LYS A 100 -16.63 20.08 -50.97
N ASP A 101 -17.69 19.77 -51.70
CA ASP A 101 -17.56 19.15 -53.01
C ASP A 101 -17.37 20.19 -54.11
N ALA A 102 -18.14 21.28 -54.12
CA ALA A 102 -17.88 22.44 -54.99
C ALA A 102 -16.48 23.05 -54.74
N LYS A 103 -16.01 23.06 -53.48
CA LYS A 103 -14.65 23.48 -53.14
C LYS A 103 -13.57 22.54 -53.72
N LYS A 104 -13.80 21.22 -53.75
CA LYS A 104 -12.90 20.27 -54.45
C LYS A 104 -12.92 20.53 -55.96
N GLU A 105 -14.08 20.77 -56.56
CA GLU A 105 -14.23 21.06 -57.99
C GLU A 105 -13.45 22.32 -58.40
N LEU A 106 -13.58 23.41 -57.64
CA LEU A 106 -12.78 24.63 -57.83
C LEU A 106 -11.27 24.38 -57.66
N ILE A 107 -10.88 23.50 -56.72
CA ILE A 107 -9.48 23.10 -56.53
C ILE A 107 -8.99 22.23 -57.72
N THR A 108 -9.80 21.33 -58.28
CA THR A 108 -9.40 20.51 -59.45
C THR A 108 -9.37 21.30 -60.75
N GLN A 109 -10.23 22.32 -60.90
CA GLN A 109 -10.11 23.30 -61.98
C GLN A 109 -8.80 24.10 -61.85
N ALA A 110 -8.45 24.55 -60.65
CA ALA A 110 -7.20 25.25 -60.39
C ALA A 110 -5.95 24.35 -60.59
N THR A 111 -5.96 23.07 -60.17
CA THR A 111 -4.82 22.16 -60.44
C THR A 111 -4.62 21.96 -61.94
N LEU A 112 -5.70 21.78 -62.71
CA LEU A 112 -5.63 21.59 -64.15
C LEU A 112 -4.99 22.81 -64.83
N LEU A 113 -5.48 24.01 -64.53
CA LEU A 113 -4.97 25.26 -65.12
C LEU A 113 -3.50 25.53 -64.76
N TYR A 114 -3.11 25.40 -63.48
CA TYR A 114 -1.70 25.52 -63.11
C TYR A 114 -0.82 24.45 -63.79
N THR A 115 -1.31 23.21 -63.95
CA THR A 115 -0.59 22.13 -64.64
C THR A 115 -0.55 22.31 -66.17
N MET A 116 -1.40 23.18 -66.73
CA MET A 116 -1.28 23.64 -68.12
C MET A 116 -0.25 24.77 -68.23
N ALA A 117 -0.26 25.75 -67.32
CA ALA A 117 0.72 26.83 -67.29
C ALA A 117 2.17 26.35 -66.98
N ASP A 118 2.32 25.35 -66.09
CA ASP A 118 3.59 24.66 -65.79
C ASP A 118 4.30 24.16 -67.06
N LYS A 119 3.56 23.83 -68.13
CA LYS A 119 4.09 23.33 -69.41
C LYS A 119 4.56 24.42 -70.37
N ILE A 120 4.16 25.67 -70.14
CA ILE A 120 4.49 26.81 -71.00
C ILE A 120 5.71 27.54 -70.41
N ILE A 121 5.59 28.11 -69.20
CA ILE A 121 6.68 28.82 -68.52
C ILE A 121 6.71 28.47 -67.02
N MET A 122 7.41 27.39 -66.66
CA MET A 122 7.50 26.87 -65.28
C MET A 122 8.17 27.82 -64.27
N TYR A 123 9.03 28.75 -64.70
CA TYR A 123 9.86 29.57 -63.80
C TYR A 123 9.51 31.07 -63.75
N ASP A 124 8.33 31.50 -64.22
CA ASP A 124 7.93 32.90 -64.07
C ASP A 124 7.65 33.29 -62.60
N GLN A 125 8.00 34.53 -62.24
CA GLN A 125 7.89 35.05 -60.88
C GLN A 125 6.44 35.05 -60.35
N ASN A 126 5.46 35.33 -61.21
CA ASN A 126 4.05 35.36 -60.84
C ASN A 126 3.43 33.96 -60.86
N HIS A 127 3.83 33.12 -61.83
CA HIS A 127 3.43 31.71 -61.89
C HIS A 127 3.83 30.95 -60.63
N LEU A 128 5.13 31.00 -60.27
CA LEU A 128 5.65 30.38 -59.06
C LEU A 128 4.97 30.91 -57.78
N LEU A 129 4.58 32.19 -57.76
CA LEU A 129 3.84 32.80 -56.64
C LEU A 129 2.40 32.24 -56.55
N GLY A 130 1.69 32.15 -57.68
CA GLY A 130 0.36 31.54 -57.76
C GLY A 130 0.38 30.08 -57.34
N ARG A 131 1.33 29.30 -57.89
CA ARG A 131 1.58 27.89 -57.55
C ARG A 131 1.87 27.70 -56.06
N ALA A 132 2.68 28.58 -55.45
CA ALA A 132 2.97 28.55 -54.01
C ALA A 132 1.73 28.89 -53.15
N CYS A 133 0.91 29.86 -53.58
CA CYS A 133 -0.34 30.22 -52.93
C CYS A 133 -1.44 29.14 -53.06
N PHE A 134 -1.36 28.33 -54.11
CA PHE A 134 -2.18 27.14 -54.33
C PHE A 134 -1.75 25.97 -53.43
N CYS A 135 -0.46 25.62 -53.41
CA CYS A 135 0.05 24.54 -52.54
C CYS A 135 -0.16 24.84 -51.04
N LEU A 136 -0.24 26.12 -50.65
CA LEU A 136 -0.60 26.56 -49.30
C LEU A 136 -2.08 26.32 -48.94
N LEU A 137 -2.97 26.18 -49.93
CA LEU A 137 -4.40 25.88 -49.71
C LEU A 137 -4.72 24.40 -49.62
N GLU A 138 -3.99 23.55 -50.35
CA GLU A 138 -4.14 22.10 -50.24
C GLU A 138 -3.68 21.55 -48.89
N GLY A 139 -2.99 22.35 -48.07
CA GLY A 139 -2.63 22.03 -46.68
C GLY A 139 -1.47 21.03 -46.53
N ASP A 140 -1.44 19.98 -47.36
CA ASP A 140 -0.46 18.90 -47.27
C ASP A 140 0.91 19.25 -47.90
N LYS A 141 0.95 20.20 -48.84
CA LYS A 141 2.12 20.49 -49.69
C LYS A 141 2.94 21.68 -49.19
N MET A 142 3.00 21.87 -47.87
CA MET A 142 3.64 23.03 -47.21
C MET A 142 5.11 23.21 -47.57
N ASP A 143 5.89 22.13 -47.66
CA ASP A 143 7.32 22.23 -48.03
C ASP A 143 7.53 22.51 -49.52
N GLN A 144 6.61 22.09 -50.39
CA GLN A 144 6.62 22.49 -51.80
C GLN A 144 6.30 23.98 -51.92
N ALA A 145 5.29 24.49 -51.19
CA ALA A 145 5.00 25.92 -51.13
C ALA A 145 6.20 26.74 -50.60
N ASP A 146 6.89 26.23 -49.57
CA ASP A 146 8.08 26.86 -49.00
C ASP A 146 9.25 26.92 -50.01
N ALA A 147 9.42 25.87 -50.82
CA ALA A 147 10.39 25.84 -51.91
C ALA A 147 10.02 26.84 -53.02
N GLN A 148 8.77 26.86 -53.50
CA GLN A 148 8.36 27.80 -54.56
C GLN A 148 8.46 29.27 -54.12
N PHE A 149 8.02 29.62 -52.90
CA PHE A 149 8.29 30.95 -52.34
C PHE A 149 9.80 31.23 -52.14
N HIS A 150 10.66 30.20 -52.02
CA HIS A 150 12.11 30.41 -52.00
C HIS A 150 12.66 30.77 -53.38
N PHE A 151 12.25 30.08 -54.43
CA PHE A 151 12.69 30.39 -55.80
C PHE A 151 12.28 31.80 -56.21
N VAL A 152 11.04 32.21 -55.92
CA VAL A 152 10.59 33.60 -56.14
C VAL A 152 11.46 34.62 -55.41
N LEU A 153 11.89 34.34 -54.16
CA LEU A 153 12.78 35.24 -53.41
C LEU A 153 14.25 35.18 -53.86
N ASN A 154 14.69 34.12 -54.54
CA ASN A 154 16.01 34.03 -55.14
C ASN A 154 16.07 34.84 -56.46
N GLN A 155 14.97 34.87 -57.22
CA GLN A 155 14.79 35.78 -58.36
C GLN A 155 14.58 37.23 -57.91
N SER A 156 13.75 37.44 -56.89
CA SER A 156 13.21 38.75 -56.49
C SER A 156 13.20 38.93 -54.97
N THR A 157 14.36 39.27 -54.41
CA THR A 157 14.62 39.33 -52.95
C THR A 157 13.68 40.25 -52.14
N ASN A 158 13.01 41.19 -52.81
CA ASN A 158 12.09 42.17 -52.23
C ASN A 158 10.59 41.90 -52.51
N ASN A 159 10.24 40.74 -53.08
CA ASN A 159 8.85 40.40 -53.41
C ASN A 159 7.97 40.28 -52.14
N ILE A 160 7.04 41.22 -51.97
CA ILE A 160 6.19 41.34 -50.77
C ILE A 160 5.29 40.10 -50.60
N PRO A 161 4.44 39.69 -51.59
CA PRO A 161 3.69 38.44 -51.51
C PRO A 161 4.52 37.20 -51.13
N ALA A 162 5.72 37.03 -51.69
CA ALA A 162 6.57 35.87 -51.37
C ALA A 162 7.12 35.91 -49.94
N LEU A 163 7.49 37.10 -49.43
CA LEU A 163 7.85 37.29 -48.02
C LEU A 163 6.66 36.97 -47.08
N LEU A 164 5.43 37.32 -47.48
CA LEU A 164 4.22 37.03 -46.70
C LEU A 164 3.86 35.52 -46.75
N GLY A 165 4.01 34.86 -47.89
CA GLY A 165 3.86 33.41 -48.03
C GLY A 165 4.82 32.64 -47.11
N LYS A 166 6.11 33.00 -47.13
CA LYS A 166 7.12 32.50 -46.17
C LYS A 166 6.73 32.75 -44.71
N ALA A 167 6.15 33.91 -44.41
CA ALA A 167 5.71 34.24 -43.05
C ALA A 167 4.53 33.36 -42.59
N CYS A 168 3.55 33.10 -43.45
CA CYS A 168 2.43 32.21 -43.18
C CYS A 168 2.88 30.75 -42.99
N ILE A 169 3.76 30.24 -43.86
CA ILE A 169 4.33 28.89 -43.72
C ILE A 169 5.12 28.75 -42.42
N SER A 170 5.97 29.73 -42.09
CA SER A 170 6.71 29.74 -40.83
C SER A 170 5.78 29.74 -39.61
N PHE A 171 4.67 30.49 -39.66
CA PHE A 171 3.66 30.53 -38.61
C PHE A 171 2.96 29.18 -38.44
N ASN A 172 2.56 28.52 -39.53
CA ASN A 172 1.93 27.19 -39.50
C ASN A 172 2.91 26.10 -39.03
N LYS A 173 4.20 26.19 -39.41
CA LYS A 173 5.31 25.39 -38.88
C LYS A 173 5.68 25.72 -37.42
N LYS A 174 4.94 26.62 -36.77
CA LYS A 174 5.11 27.11 -35.38
C LYS A 174 6.41 27.90 -35.12
N ASP A 175 7.20 28.24 -36.14
CA ASP A 175 8.28 29.22 -36.02
C ASP A 175 7.73 30.65 -36.11
N TYR A 176 7.14 31.09 -34.99
CA TYR A 176 6.67 32.46 -34.82
C TYR A 176 7.82 33.50 -34.86
N ARG A 177 9.09 33.09 -34.69
CA ARG A 177 10.25 34.00 -34.70
C ARG A 177 10.71 34.28 -36.13
N GLY A 178 10.81 33.26 -36.97
CA GLY A 178 11.02 33.38 -38.41
C GLY A 178 9.87 34.10 -39.10
N ALA A 179 8.62 33.71 -38.82
CA ALA A 179 7.41 34.39 -39.34
C ALA A 179 7.45 35.90 -39.08
N LEU A 180 7.71 36.30 -37.83
CA LEU A 180 7.82 37.69 -37.43
C LEU A 180 9.00 38.43 -38.09
N ALA A 181 10.10 37.73 -38.41
CA ALA A 181 11.20 38.31 -39.18
C ALA A 181 10.80 38.59 -40.64
N TYR A 182 10.04 37.70 -41.29
CA TYR A 182 9.51 37.91 -42.64
C TYR A 182 8.47 39.03 -42.70
N TYR A 183 7.49 39.07 -41.77
CA TYR A 183 6.53 40.18 -41.67
C TYR A 183 7.24 41.54 -41.48
N LYS A 184 8.33 41.59 -40.69
CA LYS A 184 9.14 42.80 -40.55
C LYS A 184 9.95 43.17 -41.79
N LYS A 185 10.38 42.21 -42.61
CA LYS A 185 11.02 42.49 -43.91
C LYS A 185 10.00 43.14 -44.86
N ALA A 186 8.81 42.53 -45.00
CA ALA A 186 7.74 43.07 -45.83
C ALA A 186 7.37 44.52 -45.46
N LEU A 187 7.16 44.81 -44.16
CA LEU A 187 6.84 46.16 -43.68
C LEU A 187 7.98 47.20 -43.82
N ARG A 188 9.23 46.76 -43.98
CA ARG A 188 10.37 47.65 -44.30
C ARG A 188 10.44 47.96 -45.79
N THR A 189 10.22 46.95 -46.62
CA THR A 189 10.29 47.06 -48.08
C THR A 189 9.08 47.82 -48.66
N ASN A 190 7.89 47.71 -48.04
CA ASN A 190 6.75 48.58 -48.34
C ASN A 190 5.99 49.01 -47.06
N PRO A 191 6.18 50.24 -46.58
CA PRO A 191 5.43 50.79 -45.44
C PRO A 191 3.91 50.86 -45.68
N GLY A 192 3.47 50.99 -46.93
CA GLY A 192 2.07 51.05 -47.36
C GLY A 192 1.36 49.70 -47.47
N CYS A 193 1.97 48.60 -47.00
CA CYS A 193 1.33 47.27 -46.98
C CYS A 193 -0.08 47.30 -46.33
N PRO A 194 -1.03 46.46 -46.80
CA PRO A 194 -2.37 46.31 -46.21
C PRO A 194 -2.37 46.01 -44.70
N ALA A 195 -3.50 46.30 -44.05
CA ALA A 195 -3.71 46.06 -42.61
C ALA A 195 -3.45 44.60 -42.19
N GLU A 196 -3.73 43.64 -43.08
CA GLU A 196 -3.52 42.19 -42.88
C GLU A 196 -2.07 41.81 -42.57
N VAL A 197 -1.08 42.54 -43.10
CA VAL A 197 0.34 42.30 -42.79
C VAL A 197 0.64 42.63 -41.32
N ARG A 198 -0.04 43.62 -40.75
CA ARG A 198 0.07 44.00 -39.33
C ARG A 198 -0.75 43.09 -38.44
N LEU A 199 -1.88 42.57 -38.94
CA LEU A 199 -2.67 41.50 -38.30
C LEU A 199 -1.83 40.22 -38.10
N GLY A 200 -1.18 39.72 -39.16
CA GLY A 200 -0.30 38.54 -39.08
C GLY A 200 0.87 38.73 -38.10
N MET A 201 1.49 39.91 -38.10
CA MET A 201 2.51 40.28 -37.12
C MET A 201 1.94 40.33 -35.68
N GLY A 202 0.70 40.81 -35.50
CA GLY A 202 0.00 40.83 -34.22
C GLY A 202 -0.22 39.42 -33.66
N HIS A 203 -0.71 38.48 -34.48
CA HIS A 203 -0.85 37.08 -34.07
C HIS A 203 0.49 36.43 -33.71
N CYS A 204 1.58 36.75 -34.43
CA CYS A 204 2.93 36.34 -34.04
C CYS A 204 3.35 36.90 -32.67
N PHE A 205 3.01 38.16 -32.36
CA PHE A 205 3.27 38.73 -31.03
C PHE A 205 2.44 38.06 -29.92
N VAL A 206 1.18 37.68 -30.17
CA VAL A 206 0.37 36.90 -29.20
C VAL A 206 1.02 35.56 -28.91
N LYS A 207 1.36 34.77 -29.95
CA LYS A 207 2.02 33.45 -29.78
C LYS A 207 3.42 33.53 -29.16
N LEU A 208 4.07 34.70 -29.20
CA LEU A 208 5.36 34.99 -28.53
C LEU A 208 5.19 35.71 -27.18
N ASN A 209 3.99 35.70 -26.59
CA ASN A 209 3.61 36.32 -25.32
C ASN A 209 4.05 37.79 -25.18
N LYS A 210 3.84 38.59 -26.23
CA LYS A 210 4.20 40.02 -26.31
C LYS A 210 2.96 40.87 -26.51
N LEU A 211 2.04 40.75 -25.55
CA LEU A 211 0.65 41.26 -25.62
C LEU A 211 0.58 42.74 -26.00
N GLU A 212 1.38 43.61 -25.37
CA GLU A 212 1.45 45.05 -25.72
C GLU A 212 1.84 45.31 -27.18
N LYS A 213 2.72 44.48 -27.76
CA LYS A 213 3.15 44.63 -29.16
C LYS A 213 2.15 44.02 -30.12
N ALA A 214 1.31 43.07 -29.68
CA ALA A 214 0.12 42.64 -30.40
C ALA A 214 -0.97 43.73 -30.38
N ARG A 215 -1.26 44.31 -29.21
CA ARG A 215 -2.20 45.42 -29.00
C ARG A 215 -1.90 46.60 -29.94
N LEU A 216 -0.64 47.05 -29.98
CA LEU A 216 -0.18 48.10 -30.91
C LEU A 216 -0.28 47.69 -32.39
N ALA A 217 0.02 46.43 -32.73
CA ALA A 217 -0.05 45.94 -34.12
C ALA A 217 -1.50 45.85 -34.64
N PHE A 218 -2.44 45.36 -33.81
CA PHE A 218 -3.86 45.32 -34.14
C PHE A 218 -4.49 46.72 -34.15
N GLY A 219 -4.15 47.59 -33.20
CA GLY A 219 -4.59 48.99 -33.20
C GLY A 219 -4.21 49.72 -34.49
N ARG A 220 -2.92 49.64 -34.89
CA ARG A 220 -2.47 50.23 -36.16
C ARG A 220 -3.05 49.53 -37.40
N ALA A 221 -3.52 48.29 -37.30
CA ALA A 221 -4.27 47.65 -38.39
C ALA A 221 -5.68 48.25 -38.53
N LEU A 222 -6.35 48.58 -37.42
CA LEU A 222 -7.67 49.24 -37.42
C LEU A 222 -7.64 50.71 -37.84
N GLU A 223 -6.56 51.42 -37.53
CA GLU A 223 -6.32 52.78 -38.02
C GLU A 223 -6.17 52.83 -39.56
N LEU A 224 -5.64 51.75 -40.16
CA LEU A 224 -5.48 51.63 -41.62
C LEU A 224 -6.71 51.02 -42.30
N ASN A 225 -7.44 50.12 -41.64
CA ASN A 225 -8.71 49.59 -42.11
C ASN A 225 -9.67 49.34 -40.93
N SER A 226 -10.61 50.26 -40.75
CA SER A 226 -11.60 50.22 -39.67
C SER A 226 -12.61 49.06 -39.80
N LYS A 227 -12.66 48.38 -40.95
CA LYS A 227 -13.45 47.17 -41.22
C LYS A 227 -12.66 45.86 -41.00
N CYS A 228 -11.41 45.89 -40.53
CA CYS A 228 -10.60 44.68 -40.34
C CYS A 228 -11.08 43.85 -39.12
N VAL A 229 -12.02 42.94 -39.37
CA VAL A 229 -12.65 42.07 -38.36
C VAL A 229 -11.61 41.29 -37.54
N GLY A 230 -10.59 40.72 -38.18
CA GLY A 230 -9.53 39.98 -37.48
C GLY A 230 -8.76 40.82 -36.46
N ALA A 231 -8.59 42.12 -36.70
CA ALA A 231 -7.92 43.01 -35.74
C ALA A 231 -8.85 43.46 -34.60
N LEU A 232 -10.16 43.60 -34.84
CA LEU A 232 -11.16 43.79 -33.79
C LEU A 232 -11.20 42.57 -32.85
N VAL A 233 -11.25 41.36 -33.41
CA VAL A 233 -11.24 40.11 -32.64
C VAL A 233 -9.91 39.92 -31.91
N GLY A 234 -8.79 40.20 -32.56
CA GLY A 234 -7.45 40.13 -31.97
C GLY A 234 -7.31 41.04 -30.73
N LEU A 235 -7.90 42.24 -30.75
CA LEU A 235 -7.98 43.10 -29.57
C LEU A 235 -9.00 42.60 -28.55
N ALA A 236 -10.21 42.21 -28.97
CA ALA A 236 -11.23 41.72 -28.05
C ALA A 236 -10.76 40.51 -27.22
N VAL A 237 -9.99 39.59 -27.82
CA VAL A 237 -9.38 38.46 -27.12
C VAL A 237 -8.30 38.92 -26.15
N LEU A 238 -7.51 39.96 -26.47
CA LEU A 238 -6.55 40.52 -25.52
C LEU A 238 -7.26 41.16 -24.30
N GLU A 239 -8.35 41.90 -24.53
CA GLU A 239 -9.13 42.50 -23.43
C GLU A 239 -9.83 41.44 -22.57
N LEU A 240 -10.50 40.46 -23.18
CA LEU A 240 -11.18 39.38 -22.45
C LEU A 240 -10.19 38.54 -21.60
N ASN A 241 -8.93 38.43 -22.02
CA ASN A 241 -7.88 37.78 -21.24
C ASN A 241 -7.36 38.61 -20.05
N ASN A 242 -7.54 39.95 -20.06
CA ASN A 242 -7.13 40.82 -18.94
C ASN A 242 -8.07 40.70 -17.72
N LYS A 243 -9.26 40.12 -17.87
CA LYS A 243 -10.26 39.83 -16.80
C LYS A 243 -10.83 41.02 -16.01
N GLU A 244 -10.31 42.23 -16.19
CA GLU A 244 -10.87 43.46 -15.59
C GLU A 244 -12.28 43.74 -16.13
N ALA A 245 -13.20 44.20 -15.28
CA ALA A 245 -14.61 44.36 -15.64
C ALA A 245 -14.84 45.35 -16.81
N ASP A 246 -14.10 46.46 -16.86
CA ASP A 246 -14.21 47.41 -17.97
C ASP A 246 -13.50 46.90 -19.24
N SER A 247 -12.36 46.21 -19.10
CA SER A 247 -11.70 45.53 -20.24
C SER A 247 -12.62 44.47 -20.86
N ILE A 248 -13.33 43.65 -20.07
CA ILE A 248 -14.35 42.71 -20.56
C ILE A 248 -15.45 43.44 -21.34
N LYS A 249 -15.98 44.55 -20.80
CA LYS A 249 -17.02 45.37 -21.46
C LYS A 249 -16.52 45.96 -22.79
N ASN A 250 -15.28 46.46 -22.83
CA ASN A 250 -14.64 46.99 -24.03
C ASN A 250 -14.40 45.87 -25.07
N GLY A 251 -13.97 44.68 -24.64
CA GLY A 251 -13.85 43.48 -25.47
C GLY A 251 -15.18 43.04 -26.07
N VAL A 252 -16.28 43.07 -25.31
CA VAL A 252 -17.64 42.80 -25.80
C VAL A 252 -18.11 43.86 -26.79
N GLN A 253 -17.79 45.14 -26.58
CA GLN A 253 -18.09 46.20 -27.55
C GLN A 253 -17.31 46.01 -28.86
N LEU A 254 -16.06 45.57 -28.81
CA LEU A 254 -15.26 45.20 -29.98
C LEU A 254 -15.83 43.98 -30.71
N LEU A 255 -16.30 42.95 -30.00
CA LEU A 255 -17.00 41.79 -30.60
C LEU A 255 -18.34 42.18 -31.23
N SER A 256 -19.13 43.05 -30.57
CA SER A 256 -20.39 43.55 -31.13
C SER A 256 -20.16 44.33 -32.43
N ARG A 257 -19.14 45.21 -32.46
CA ARG A 257 -18.71 45.89 -33.70
C ARG A 257 -18.22 44.89 -34.76
N ALA A 258 -17.44 43.88 -34.39
CA ALA A 258 -16.98 42.84 -35.31
C ALA A 258 -18.16 42.09 -35.93
N TYR A 259 -19.16 41.71 -35.12
CA TYR A 259 -20.38 41.05 -35.56
C TYR A 259 -21.22 41.91 -36.53
N THR A 260 -21.32 43.23 -36.29
CA THR A 260 -21.99 44.13 -37.25
C THR A 260 -21.26 44.33 -38.58
N ILE A 261 -20.00 43.90 -38.69
CA ILE A 261 -19.21 43.96 -39.93
C ILE A 261 -19.20 42.60 -40.64
N ASP A 262 -19.12 41.50 -39.89
CA ASP A 262 -19.16 40.13 -40.39
C ASP A 262 -19.94 39.20 -39.43
N PRO A 263 -21.26 39.02 -39.66
CA PRO A 263 -22.10 38.10 -38.90
C PRO A 263 -21.80 36.61 -39.15
N SER A 264 -21.01 36.28 -40.19
CA SER A 264 -20.66 34.90 -40.56
C SER A 264 -19.38 34.41 -39.86
N ASN A 265 -18.70 35.27 -39.10
CA ASN A 265 -17.38 34.98 -38.55
C ASN A 265 -17.41 33.99 -37.37
N PRO A 266 -16.89 32.76 -37.51
CA PRO A 266 -16.97 31.74 -36.45
C PRO A 266 -16.27 32.17 -35.15
N MET A 267 -15.18 32.93 -35.24
CA MET A 267 -14.41 33.40 -34.08
C MET A 267 -15.18 34.47 -33.28
N VAL A 268 -15.86 35.38 -33.97
CA VAL A 268 -16.75 36.37 -33.32
C VAL A 268 -17.92 35.66 -32.64
N LEU A 269 -18.57 34.74 -33.37
CA LEU A 269 -19.73 33.99 -32.90
C LEU A 269 -19.41 33.16 -31.64
N ASN A 270 -18.28 32.44 -31.61
CA ASN A 270 -17.88 31.62 -30.45
C ASN A 270 -17.52 32.46 -29.21
N HIS A 271 -16.84 33.59 -29.36
CA HIS A 271 -16.57 34.48 -28.22
C HIS A 271 -17.83 35.19 -27.72
N LEU A 272 -18.72 35.58 -28.62
CA LEU A 272 -20.01 36.18 -28.28
C LEU A 272 -20.94 35.15 -27.59
N ALA A 273 -20.94 33.89 -28.03
CA ALA A 273 -21.62 32.78 -27.38
C ALA A 273 -21.06 32.53 -25.96
N ASN A 274 -19.74 32.52 -25.78
CA ASN A 274 -19.12 32.41 -24.45
C ASN A 274 -19.51 33.59 -23.52
N HIS A 275 -19.65 34.81 -24.04
CA HIS A 275 -20.15 35.94 -23.26
C HIS A 275 -21.64 35.76 -22.87
N PHE A 276 -22.50 35.35 -23.80
CA PHE A 276 -23.91 35.09 -23.52
C PHE A 276 -24.13 33.91 -22.55
N PHE A 277 -23.21 32.94 -22.51
CA PHE A 277 -23.22 31.86 -21.51
C PHE A 277 -23.07 32.42 -20.08
N PHE A 278 -22.12 33.32 -19.84
CA PHE A 278 -21.99 33.99 -18.53
C PHE A 278 -23.17 34.92 -18.22
N LYS A 279 -23.85 35.45 -19.25
CA LYS A 279 -25.12 36.19 -19.11
C LYS A 279 -26.34 35.28 -18.90
N LYS A 280 -26.18 33.95 -18.91
CA LYS A 280 -27.24 32.93 -18.86
C LYS A 280 -28.27 32.99 -20.00
N ASP A 281 -27.89 33.55 -21.15
CA ASP A 281 -28.75 33.71 -22.35
C ASP A 281 -28.57 32.51 -23.30
N TYR A 282 -28.83 31.31 -22.79
CA TYR A 282 -28.42 30.03 -23.41
C TYR A 282 -28.95 29.79 -24.82
N SER A 283 -30.16 30.27 -25.14
CA SER A 283 -30.73 30.18 -26.48
C SER A 283 -29.87 30.92 -27.53
N LYS A 284 -29.30 32.08 -27.18
CA LYS A 284 -28.35 32.78 -28.06
C LYS A 284 -27.00 32.07 -28.14
N VAL A 285 -26.53 31.44 -27.06
CA VAL A 285 -25.33 30.58 -27.09
C VAL A 285 -25.50 29.48 -28.13
N GLN A 286 -26.62 28.77 -28.10
CA GLN A 286 -26.94 27.67 -29.00
C GLN A 286 -27.02 28.14 -30.46
N HIS A 287 -27.81 29.18 -30.73
CA HIS A 287 -27.95 29.73 -32.09
C HIS A 287 -26.61 30.24 -32.66
N LEU A 288 -25.83 30.99 -31.88
CA LEU A 288 -24.55 31.53 -32.33
C LEU A 288 -23.49 30.44 -32.55
N ALA A 289 -23.42 29.43 -31.67
CA ALA A 289 -22.45 28.35 -31.78
C ALA A 289 -22.78 27.35 -32.90
N LEU A 290 -24.06 27.05 -33.16
CA LEU A 290 -24.47 26.30 -34.36
C LEU A 290 -24.10 27.07 -35.64
N HIS A 291 -24.38 28.37 -35.68
CA HIS A 291 -23.99 29.22 -36.83
C HIS A 291 -22.45 29.29 -36.97
N ALA A 292 -21.68 29.29 -35.88
CA ALA A 292 -20.23 29.22 -35.92
C ALA A 292 -19.72 27.89 -36.48
N PHE A 293 -20.30 26.77 -36.02
CA PHE A 293 -19.94 25.41 -36.44
C PHE A 293 -20.14 25.19 -37.95
N HIS A 294 -21.31 25.56 -38.49
CA HIS A 294 -21.60 25.39 -39.92
C HIS A 294 -20.85 26.36 -40.85
N ASN A 295 -20.34 27.48 -40.33
CA ASN A 295 -19.58 28.46 -41.12
C ASN A 295 -18.04 28.25 -41.09
N THR A 296 -17.54 27.18 -40.49
CA THR A 296 -16.10 26.91 -40.41
C THR A 296 -15.74 25.46 -40.72
N GLU A 297 -14.68 25.27 -41.50
CA GLU A 297 -14.03 23.98 -41.70
C GLU A 297 -12.80 23.79 -40.80
N VAL A 298 -12.43 24.80 -40.01
CA VAL A 298 -11.25 24.74 -39.13
C VAL A 298 -11.61 23.94 -37.89
N GLU A 299 -11.10 22.71 -37.78
CA GLU A 299 -11.37 21.78 -36.67
C GLU A 299 -11.27 22.44 -35.29
N ALA A 300 -10.23 23.24 -35.05
CA ALA A 300 -10.06 23.95 -33.78
C ALA A 300 -11.23 24.90 -33.43
N MET A 301 -11.85 25.54 -34.44
CA MET A 301 -13.06 26.36 -34.25
C MET A 301 -14.30 25.49 -34.09
N GLN A 302 -14.40 24.38 -34.83
CA GLN A 302 -15.50 23.41 -34.67
C GLN A 302 -15.51 22.82 -33.24
N ALA A 303 -14.33 22.48 -32.70
CA ALA A 303 -14.16 22.03 -31.32
C ALA A 303 -14.64 23.06 -30.30
N GLU A 304 -14.29 24.34 -30.48
CA GLU A 304 -14.78 25.43 -29.64
C GLU A 304 -16.30 25.61 -29.75
N SER A 305 -16.88 25.55 -30.96
CA SER A 305 -18.33 25.66 -31.18
C SER A 305 -19.09 24.53 -30.47
N CYS A 306 -18.68 23.27 -30.69
CA CYS A 306 -19.28 22.11 -30.02
C CYS A 306 -19.08 22.17 -28.50
N TYR A 307 -17.95 22.70 -28.01
CA TYR A 307 -17.74 22.90 -26.57
C TYR A 307 -18.69 23.93 -25.96
N GLN A 308 -19.01 25.04 -26.65
CA GLN A 308 -20.01 26.01 -26.16
C GLN A 308 -21.43 25.42 -26.18
N LEU A 309 -21.77 24.63 -27.21
CA LEU A 309 -23.05 23.89 -27.27
C LEU A 309 -23.15 22.92 -26.10
N ALA A 310 -22.15 22.06 -25.91
CA ALA A 310 -22.11 21.08 -24.83
C ALA A 310 -22.27 21.71 -23.44
N ARG A 311 -21.59 22.83 -23.17
CA ARG A 311 -21.77 23.61 -21.93
C ARG A 311 -23.19 24.12 -21.74
N SER A 312 -23.84 24.60 -22.82
CA SER A 312 -25.20 25.12 -22.74
C SER A 312 -26.22 24.03 -22.36
N PHE A 313 -26.08 22.83 -22.93
CA PHE A 313 -26.92 21.68 -22.61
C PHE A 313 -26.61 21.09 -21.22
N HIS A 314 -25.33 21.01 -20.83
CA HIS A 314 -24.91 20.56 -19.50
C HIS A 314 -25.54 21.42 -18.38
N VAL A 315 -25.59 22.74 -18.52
CA VAL A 315 -26.24 23.65 -17.55
C VAL A 315 -27.78 23.64 -17.66
N GLN A 316 -28.33 23.03 -18.70
CA GLN A 316 -29.77 22.75 -18.87
C GLN A 316 -30.14 21.31 -18.46
N GLU A 317 -29.19 20.53 -17.90
CA GLU A 317 -29.35 19.12 -17.51
C GLU A 317 -29.66 18.15 -18.67
N ASP A 318 -29.55 18.61 -19.93
CA ASP A 318 -29.57 17.75 -21.12
C ASP A 318 -28.17 17.13 -21.32
N TYR A 319 -27.89 16.12 -20.50
CA TYR A 319 -26.62 15.41 -20.51
C TYR A 319 -26.39 14.58 -21.78
N ASP A 320 -27.44 14.23 -22.54
CA ASP A 320 -27.32 13.39 -23.73
C ASP A 320 -26.95 14.18 -24.98
N GLN A 321 -27.48 15.40 -25.16
CA GLN A 321 -26.96 16.34 -26.15
C GLN A 321 -25.59 16.88 -25.72
N ALA A 322 -25.39 17.18 -24.43
CA ALA A 322 -24.09 17.61 -23.92
C ALA A 322 -22.99 16.58 -24.18
N PHE A 323 -23.24 15.29 -23.92
CA PHE A 323 -22.31 14.21 -24.22
C PHE A 323 -21.92 14.16 -25.70
N GLN A 324 -22.88 14.21 -26.62
CA GLN A 324 -22.62 14.17 -28.06
C GLN A 324 -21.74 15.34 -28.51
N TYR A 325 -22.05 16.55 -28.06
CA TYR A 325 -21.26 17.74 -28.41
C TYR A 325 -19.89 17.77 -27.70
N TYR A 326 -19.75 17.27 -26.47
CA TYR A 326 -18.43 17.10 -25.84
C TYR A 326 -17.57 16.05 -26.58
N TYR A 327 -18.17 14.94 -27.00
CA TYR A 327 -17.48 13.89 -27.77
C TYR A 327 -16.99 14.42 -29.12
N GLN A 328 -17.87 15.08 -29.89
CA GLN A 328 -17.49 15.79 -31.13
C GLN A 328 -16.39 16.83 -30.87
N ALA A 329 -16.50 17.62 -29.81
CA ALA A 329 -15.49 18.60 -29.44
C ALA A 329 -14.13 17.94 -29.15
N THR A 330 -14.09 16.75 -28.51
CA THR A 330 -12.82 16.00 -28.33
C THR A 330 -12.26 15.41 -29.62
N GLN A 331 -13.11 15.07 -30.60
CA GLN A 331 -12.66 14.55 -31.90
C GLN A 331 -11.99 15.64 -32.76
N PHE A 332 -12.45 16.89 -32.68
CA PHE A 332 -11.85 18.05 -33.35
C PHE A 332 -10.82 18.80 -32.49
N ALA A 333 -10.59 18.40 -31.24
CA ALA A 333 -9.75 19.14 -30.30
C ALA A 333 -8.27 19.10 -30.68
N SER A 334 -7.68 20.28 -30.90
CA SER A 334 -6.22 20.42 -30.89
C SER A 334 -5.65 19.99 -29.53
N SER A 335 -4.44 19.43 -29.51
CA SER A 335 -3.77 18.95 -28.28
C SER A 335 -3.55 20.02 -27.18
N THR A 336 -3.80 21.30 -27.47
CA THR A 336 -3.77 22.41 -26.49
C THR A 336 -5.15 22.70 -25.87
N PHE A 337 -6.25 22.30 -26.52
CA PHE A 337 -7.61 22.59 -26.08
C PHE A 337 -8.14 21.47 -25.18
N VAL A 338 -7.80 21.56 -23.89
CA VAL A 338 -8.05 20.49 -22.91
C VAL A 338 -9.51 20.41 -22.43
N LEU A 339 -10.26 21.51 -22.51
CA LEU A 339 -11.54 21.69 -21.83
C LEU A 339 -12.65 20.70 -22.25
N PRO A 340 -12.74 20.23 -23.52
CA PRO A 340 -13.68 19.17 -23.89
C PRO A 340 -13.45 17.85 -23.15
N PHE A 341 -12.19 17.47 -22.85
CA PHE A 341 -11.90 16.24 -22.11
C PHE A 341 -12.37 16.32 -20.65
N PHE A 342 -12.31 17.50 -20.03
CA PHE A 342 -12.85 17.69 -18.68
C PHE A 342 -14.38 17.55 -18.67
N GLY A 343 -15.08 18.24 -19.58
CA GLY A 343 -16.53 18.14 -19.71
C GLY A 343 -17.02 16.73 -20.06
N LEU A 344 -16.36 16.06 -21.01
CA LEU A 344 -16.65 14.67 -21.37
C LEU A 344 -16.42 13.72 -20.19
N GLY A 345 -15.36 13.95 -19.41
CA GLY A 345 -15.10 13.22 -18.16
C GLY A 345 -16.27 13.33 -17.18
N GLN A 346 -16.82 14.53 -16.98
CA GLN A 346 -18.01 14.75 -16.13
C GLN A 346 -19.25 13.99 -16.65
N MET A 347 -19.47 13.95 -17.98
CA MET A 347 -20.58 13.17 -18.55
C MET A 347 -20.41 11.65 -18.36
N TYR A 348 -19.19 11.13 -18.48
CA TYR A 348 -18.91 9.73 -18.16
C TYR A 348 -19.11 9.41 -16.66
N VAL A 349 -18.78 10.34 -15.74
CA VAL A 349 -19.11 10.18 -14.31
C VAL A 349 -20.62 10.09 -14.10
N TYR A 350 -21.40 10.99 -14.72
CA TYR A 350 -22.88 10.96 -14.64
C TYR A 350 -23.46 9.63 -15.14
N ARG A 351 -22.96 9.11 -16.26
CA ARG A 351 -23.34 7.79 -16.81
C ARG A 351 -22.76 6.58 -16.06
N ARG A 352 -21.96 6.81 -15.01
CA ARG A 352 -21.25 5.81 -14.19
C ARG A 352 -20.13 5.05 -14.94
N ASP A 353 -19.72 5.51 -16.12
CA ASP A 353 -18.62 5.00 -16.95
C ASP A 353 -17.24 5.41 -16.38
N LYS A 354 -16.93 4.96 -15.16
CA LYS A 354 -15.74 5.38 -14.38
C LYS A 354 -14.41 5.27 -15.15
N GLU A 355 -14.25 4.25 -15.98
CA GLU A 355 -13.01 4.01 -16.74
C GLU A 355 -12.79 5.06 -17.84
N ASN A 356 -13.82 5.35 -18.64
CA ASN A 356 -13.75 6.39 -19.68
C ASN A 356 -13.60 7.79 -19.06
N ALA A 357 -14.26 8.05 -17.91
CA ALA A 357 -14.06 9.27 -17.13
C ALA A 357 -12.60 9.44 -16.72
N ALA A 358 -11.99 8.41 -16.12
CA ALA A 358 -10.59 8.45 -15.68
C ALA A 358 -9.62 8.70 -16.85
N GLN A 359 -9.79 8.01 -17.98
CA GLN A 359 -8.97 8.26 -19.19
C GLN A 359 -9.08 9.70 -19.71
N CYS A 360 -10.25 10.33 -19.58
CA CYS A 360 -10.43 11.73 -19.96
C CYS A 360 -9.73 12.68 -18.97
N PHE A 361 -9.90 12.46 -17.66
CA PHE A 361 -9.24 13.28 -16.64
C PHE A 361 -7.70 13.12 -16.62
N GLU A 362 -7.16 11.94 -16.94
CA GLU A 362 -5.72 11.77 -17.16
C GLU A 362 -5.19 12.65 -18.29
N LYS A 363 -5.93 12.78 -19.41
CA LYS A 363 -5.54 13.68 -20.52
C LYS A 363 -5.52 15.14 -20.06
N VAL A 364 -6.43 15.52 -19.14
CA VAL A 364 -6.44 16.84 -18.52
C VAL A 364 -5.20 17.05 -17.63
N LEU A 365 -4.83 16.10 -16.76
CA LEU A 365 -3.63 16.20 -15.92
C LEU A 365 -2.32 16.16 -16.71
N LYS A 366 -2.27 15.45 -17.85
CA LYS A 366 -1.10 15.44 -18.75
C LYS A 366 -0.81 16.82 -19.36
N ALA A 367 -1.82 17.68 -19.50
CA ALA A 367 -1.65 19.08 -19.91
C ALA A 367 -1.54 20.06 -18.73
N TYR A 368 -2.27 19.81 -17.63
CA TYR A 368 -2.32 20.68 -16.44
C TYR A 368 -2.17 19.84 -15.14
N PRO A 369 -0.93 19.46 -14.74
CA PRO A 369 -0.70 18.49 -13.66
C PRO A 369 -1.22 18.91 -12.27
N ASN A 370 -1.48 20.20 -12.08
CA ASN A 370 -1.95 20.78 -10.82
C ASN A 370 -3.42 21.23 -10.88
N ASN A 371 -4.24 20.72 -11.80
CA ASN A 371 -5.68 21.03 -11.80
C ASN A 371 -6.38 20.32 -10.62
N TYR A 372 -6.67 21.08 -9.57
CA TYR A 372 -7.36 20.67 -8.34
C TYR A 372 -8.63 19.86 -8.61
N GLU A 373 -9.57 20.36 -9.42
CA GLU A 373 -10.85 19.68 -9.68
C GLU A 373 -10.64 18.31 -10.33
N THR A 374 -9.69 18.24 -11.27
CA THR A 374 -9.35 17.00 -11.96
C THR A 374 -8.65 16.00 -11.03
N MET A 375 -7.76 16.47 -10.15
CA MET A 375 -7.10 15.61 -9.16
C MET A 375 -8.08 15.08 -8.11
N LYS A 376 -9.06 15.88 -7.67
CA LYS A 376 -10.11 15.48 -6.73
C LYS A 376 -11.02 14.40 -7.36
N ILE A 377 -11.56 14.65 -8.55
CA ILE A 377 -12.45 13.70 -9.24
C ILE A 377 -11.72 12.40 -9.61
N LEU A 378 -10.50 12.48 -10.16
CA LEU A 378 -9.71 11.29 -10.46
C LEU A 378 -9.31 10.52 -9.19
N GLY A 379 -9.02 11.22 -8.10
CA GLY A 379 -8.78 10.65 -6.78
C GLY A 379 -9.96 9.79 -6.32
N SER A 380 -11.18 10.33 -6.34
CA SER A 380 -12.40 9.60 -5.96
C SER A 380 -12.70 8.40 -6.89
N LEU A 381 -12.57 8.58 -8.20
CA LEU A 381 -12.76 7.50 -9.17
C LEU A 381 -11.80 6.32 -8.92
N TYR A 382 -10.53 6.62 -8.61
CA TYR A 382 -9.52 5.61 -8.29
C TYR A 382 -9.57 5.09 -6.85
N ALA A 383 -10.13 5.84 -5.89
CA ALA A 383 -10.45 5.33 -4.55
C ALA A 383 -11.40 4.13 -4.63
N THR A 384 -12.43 4.25 -5.47
CA THR A 384 -13.45 3.20 -5.69
C THR A 384 -13.05 2.10 -6.68
N SER A 385 -11.78 2.06 -7.12
CA SER A 385 -11.24 0.97 -7.95
C SER A 385 -10.67 -0.15 -7.07
N ASP A 386 -10.67 -1.40 -7.53
CA ASP A 386 -10.02 -2.52 -6.81
C ASP A 386 -8.50 -2.63 -7.05
N ASP A 387 -7.99 -1.99 -8.10
CA ASP A 387 -6.57 -1.98 -8.41
C ASP A 387 -5.77 -1.16 -7.38
N GLN A 388 -4.88 -1.83 -6.65
CA GLN A 388 -4.01 -1.18 -5.65
C GLN A 388 -3.18 -0.03 -6.26
N GLU A 389 -2.68 -0.19 -7.50
CA GLU A 389 -1.90 0.87 -8.18
C GLU A 389 -2.74 2.14 -8.41
N LYS A 390 -4.02 1.99 -8.77
CA LYS A 390 -4.94 3.13 -8.90
C LYS A 390 -5.19 3.79 -7.54
N ARG A 391 -5.38 3.01 -6.47
CA ARG A 391 -5.52 3.55 -5.10
C ARG A 391 -4.29 4.30 -4.61
N ASP A 392 -3.08 3.85 -4.95
CA ASP A 392 -1.84 4.56 -4.62
C ASP A 392 -1.67 5.86 -5.43
N ILE A 393 -2.10 5.87 -6.71
CA ILE A 393 -2.21 7.10 -7.51
C ILE A 393 -3.25 8.06 -6.92
N ALA A 394 -4.42 7.57 -6.50
CA ALA A 394 -5.47 8.34 -5.83
C ALA A 394 -4.97 9.00 -4.54
N LYS A 395 -4.31 8.22 -3.69
CA LYS A 395 -3.65 8.65 -2.45
C LYS A 395 -2.57 9.72 -2.72
N GLY A 396 -1.89 9.64 -3.86
CA GLY A 396 -0.96 10.67 -4.35
C GLY A 396 -1.62 11.96 -4.82
N HIS A 397 -2.79 11.88 -5.47
CA HIS A 397 -3.56 13.05 -5.90
C HIS A 397 -4.28 13.74 -4.73
N LEU A 398 -5.00 12.99 -3.91
CA LEU A 398 -5.77 13.54 -2.79
C LEU A 398 -4.88 14.22 -1.74
N LYS A 399 -3.66 13.71 -1.49
CA LYS A 399 -2.67 14.43 -0.67
C LYS A 399 -2.33 15.82 -1.24
N LYS A 400 -2.03 15.93 -2.54
CA LYS A 400 -1.79 17.22 -3.21
C LYS A 400 -3.00 18.14 -3.17
N VAL A 401 -4.20 17.59 -3.26
CA VAL A 401 -5.46 18.34 -3.11
C VAL A 401 -5.57 18.93 -1.69
N THR A 402 -5.35 18.12 -0.64
CA THR A 402 -5.34 18.60 0.76
C THR A 402 -4.19 19.54 1.10
N GLU A 403 -3.06 19.47 0.38
CA GLU A 403 -1.93 20.41 0.51
C GLU A 403 -2.23 21.77 -0.14
N GLN A 404 -3.00 21.80 -1.24
CA GLN A 404 -3.36 23.03 -1.96
C GLN A 404 -4.57 23.72 -1.32
N TYR A 405 -5.57 22.96 -0.91
CA TYR A 405 -6.82 23.45 -0.32
C TYR A 405 -7.14 22.64 0.95
N PRO A 406 -6.49 22.96 2.09
CA PRO A 406 -6.67 22.25 3.35
C PRO A 406 -8.07 22.39 3.96
N ASP A 407 -8.92 23.25 3.38
CA ASP A 407 -10.28 23.54 3.81
C ASP A 407 -11.35 22.65 3.13
N ASP A 408 -10.98 21.87 2.12
CA ASP A 408 -11.92 20.97 1.42
C ASP A 408 -12.19 19.70 2.25
N VAL A 409 -13.34 19.70 2.94
CA VAL A 409 -13.80 18.58 3.79
C VAL A 409 -13.91 17.29 2.99
N GLU A 410 -14.40 17.33 1.76
CA GLU A 410 -14.62 16.15 0.93
C GLU A 410 -13.28 15.48 0.56
N ALA A 411 -12.25 16.26 0.22
CA ALA A 411 -10.92 15.72 -0.06
C ALA A 411 -10.29 15.01 1.15
N TRP A 412 -10.55 15.50 2.37
CA TRP A 412 -10.13 14.80 3.60
C TRP A 412 -10.91 13.50 3.83
N ILE A 413 -12.22 13.47 3.53
CA ILE A 413 -13.05 12.26 3.64
C ILE A 413 -12.62 11.20 2.62
N GLU A 414 -12.48 11.55 1.35
CA GLU A 414 -12.01 10.65 0.28
C GLU A 414 -10.60 10.11 0.58
N LEU A 415 -9.71 10.96 1.09
CA LEU A 415 -8.39 10.54 1.54
C LEU A 415 -8.46 9.57 2.73
N ALA A 416 -9.34 9.81 3.70
CA ALA A 416 -9.53 8.93 4.86
C ALA A 416 -10.02 7.53 4.44
N GLN A 417 -11.00 7.45 3.53
CA GLN A 417 -11.55 6.19 3.02
C GLN A 417 -10.47 5.27 2.39
N ILE A 418 -9.58 5.82 1.55
CA ILE A 418 -8.44 5.06 0.99
C ILE A 418 -7.47 4.59 2.08
N LEU A 419 -7.29 5.41 3.11
CA LEU A 419 -6.38 5.10 4.22
C LEU A 419 -6.95 4.00 5.13
N GLU A 420 -8.27 3.80 5.25
CA GLU A 420 -8.86 2.81 6.16
C GLU A 420 -8.34 1.37 5.99
N GLN A 421 -7.92 1.00 4.77
CA GLN A 421 -7.37 -0.33 4.45
C GLN A 421 -5.84 -0.39 4.55
N THR A 422 -5.14 0.74 4.50
CA THR A 422 -3.66 0.79 4.38
C THR A 422 -2.94 1.43 5.57
N ASP A 423 -3.58 2.37 6.25
CA ASP A 423 -3.04 3.16 7.37
C ASP A 423 -4.21 3.71 8.22
N ILE A 424 -4.58 2.96 9.26
CA ILE A 424 -5.66 3.29 10.19
C ILE A 424 -5.39 4.62 10.93
N GLN A 425 -4.13 4.96 11.20
CA GLN A 425 -3.77 6.21 11.89
C GLN A 425 -3.87 7.40 10.93
N GLY A 426 -3.42 7.24 9.70
CA GLY A 426 -3.67 8.17 8.60
C GLY A 426 -5.15 8.47 8.43
N ALA A 427 -6.00 7.43 8.34
CA ALA A 427 -7.45 7.57 8.24
C ALA A 427 -8.06 8.35 9.41
N LEU A 428 -7.67 8.04 10.66
CA LEU A 428 -8.12 8.77 11.84
C LEU A 428 -7.71 10.25 11.81
N SER A 429 -6.48 10.57 11.38
CA SER A 429 -6.02 11.95 11.27
C SER A 429 -6.80 12.75 10.21
N ALA A 430 -7.14 12.13 9.08
CA ALA A 430 -7.90 12.76 8.01
C ALA A 430 -9.40 12.94 8.36
N TYR A 431 -10.03 11.95 9.01
CA TYR A 431 -11.38 12.16 9.56
C TYR A 431 -11.38 13.19 10.70
N GLY A 432 -10.30 13.25 11.50
CA GLY A 432 -10.14 14.27 12.55
C GLY A 432 -10.02 15.70 12.02
N THR A 433 -9.27 15.91 10.92
CA THR A 433 -9.23 17.23 10.25
C THR A 433 -10.57 17.58 9.61
N ALA A 434 -11.22 16.66 8.90
CA ALA A 434 -12.55 16.87 8.31
C ALA A 434 -13.60 17.27 9.39
N THR A 435 -13.65 16.51 10.49
CA THR A 435 -14.55 16.76 11.63
C THR A 435 -14.33 18.16 12.21
N ARG A 436 -13.08 18.56 12.41
CA ARG A 436 -12.74 19.89 12.92
C ARG A 436 -13.14 21.00 11.94
N ILE A 437 -12.94 20.83 10.64
CA ILE A 437 -13.30 21.85 9.63
C ILE A 437 -14.83 22.07 9.59
N LEU A 438 -15.61 20.99 9.68
CA LEU A 438 -17.08 21.07 9.79
C LEU A 438 -17.51 21.90 11.02
N GLN A 439 -16.90 21.64 12.17
CA GLN A 439 -17.21 22.33 13.43
C GLN A 439 -16.71 23.79 13.48
N GLU A 440 -15.47 24.06 13.04
CA GLU A 440 -14.82 25.38 13.15
C GLU A 440 -15.20 26.36 12.03
N LYS A 441 -15.44 25.87 10.79
CA LYS A 441 -15.63 26.73 9.60
C LYS A 441 -17.04 26.70 9.03
N VAL A 442 -17.66 25.51 8.97
CA VAL A 442 -19.03 25.36 8.46
C VAL A 442 -20.06 25.56 9.58
N GLN A 443 -19.65 25.36 10.84
CA GLN A 443 -20.48 25.37 12.04
C GLN A 443 -21.69 24.41 11.94
N ALA A 444 -21.48 23.29 11.24
CA ALA A 444 -22.45 22.24 11.01
C ALA A 444 -22.16 21.01 11.89
N ASP A 445 -23.22 20.28 12.25
CA ASP A 445 -23.11 18.99 12.92
C ASP A 445 -22.38 17.95 12.04
N VAL A 446 -21.69 17.02 12.69
CA VAL A 446 -20.88 16.00 12.02
C VAL A 446 -21.80 14.85 11.55
N PRO A 447 -21.81 14.49 10.24
CA PRO A 447 -22.64 13.40 9.74
C PRO A 447 -22.40 12.06 10.47
N PRO A 448 -23.47 11.27 10.70
CA PRO A 448 -23.40 10.04 11.48
C PRO A 448 -22.53 8.96 10.82
N GLU A 449 -22.37 9.00 9.49
CA GLU A 449 -21.44 8.16 8.73
C GLU A 449 -19.99 8.36 9.17
N ILE A 450 -19.54 9.62 9.25
CA ILE A 450 -18.17 9.97 9.66
C ILE A 450 -17.92 9.50 11.10
N LEU A 451 -18.90 9.73 11.99
CA LEU A 451 -18.83 9.27 13.38
C LEU A 451 -18.80 7.73 13.48
N ASN A 452 -19.57 7.02 12.66
CA ASN A 452 -19.53 5.55 12.60
C ASN A 452 -18.19 5.04 12.08
N ASN A 453 -17.62 5.62 11.02
CA ASN A 453 -16.33 5.21 10.47
C ASN A 453 -15.18 5.50 11.45
N LEU A 454 -15.21 6.67 12.11
CA LEU A 454 -14.27 7.05 13.17
C LEU A 454 -14.36 6.05 14.35
N GLY A 455 -15.57 5.69 14.78
CA GLY A 455 -15.82 4.65 15.77
C GLY A 455 -15.28 3.28 15.36
N ALA A 456 -15.47 2.87 14.10
CA ALA A 456 -14.97 1.61 13.56
C ALA A 456 -13.43 1.56 13.50
N LEU A 457 -12.76 2.66 13.18
CA LEU A 457 -11.30 2.77 13.21
C LEU A 457 -10.76 2.74 14.64
N HIS A 458 -11.38 3.47 15.58
CA HIS A 458 -11.03 3.37 17.01
C HIS A 458 -11.26 1.95 17.56
N PHE A 459 -12.30 1.25 17.13
CA PHE A 459 -12.56 -0.15 17.47
C PHE A 459 -11.45 -1.08 16.97
N ARG A 460 -11.01 -0.93 15.71
CA ARG A 460 -9.87 -1.71 15.14
C ARG A 460 -8.56 -1.49 15.91
N LEU A 461 -8.33 -0.31 16.48
CA LEU A 461 -7.17 -0.02 17.34
C LEU A 461 -7.29 -0.54 18.78
N GLY A 462 -8.45 -1.07 19.19
CA GLY A 462 -8.71 -1.46 20.58
C GLY A 462 -9.04 -0.28 21.51
N ASN A 463 -9.26 0.93 20.96
CA ASN A 463 -9.69 2.12 21.71
C ASN A 463 -11.20 2.07 22.02
N LEU A 464 -11.65 0.98 22.64
CA LEU A 464 -13.08 0.62 22.81
C LEU A 464 -13.89 1.71 23.54
N GLY A 465 -13.29 2.44 24.49
CA GLY A 465 -13.96 3.53 25.20
C GLY A 465 -14.36 4.70 24.31
N GLU A 466 -13.47 5.13 23.40
CA GLU A 466 -13.76 6.21 22.46
C GLU A 466 -14.67 5.73 21.31
N ALA A 467 -14.44 4.52 20.80
CA ALA A 467 -15.32 3.91 19.80
C ALA A 467 -16.78 3.81 20.28
N LYS A 468 -17.01 3.47 21.57
CA LYS A 468 -18.35 3.46 22.18
C LYS A 468 -19.00 4.85 22.16
N LYS A 469 -18.24 5.92 22.44
CA LYS A 469 -18.77 7.30 22.34
C LYS A 469 -19.17 7.65 20.90
N TYR A 470 -18.31 7.37 19.93
CA TYR A 470 -18.58 7.72 18.53
C TYR A 470 -19.77 6.95 17.93
N PHE A 471 -19.93 5.67 18.26
CA PHE A 471 -21.13 4.92 17.85
C PHE A 471 -22.41 5.43 18.53
N LEU A 472 -22.36 5.82 19.81
CA LEU A 472 -23.53 6.39 20.49
C LEU A 472 -23.89 7.77 19.91
N ALA A 473 -22.92 8.65 19.69
CA ALA A 473 -23.12 9.95 19.05
C ALA A 473 -23.66 9.82 17.61
N SER A 474 -23.17 8.84 16.84
CA SER A 474 -23.70 8.52 15.51
C SER A 474 -25.16 8.03 15.56
N LEU A 475 -25.52 7.18 16.53
CA LEU A 475 -26.92 6.74 16.74
C LEU A 475 -27.84 7.86 17.22
N GLU A 476 -27.36 8.78 18.05
CA GLU A 476 -28.12 9.95 18.49
C GLU A 476 -28.33 10.93 17.33
N ARG A 477 -27.29 11.18 16.53
CA ARG A 477 -27.37 12.03 15.33
C ARG A 477 -28.27 11.46 14.24
N ALA A 478 -28.13 10.18 13.90
CA ALA A 478 -28.98 9.52 12.91
C ALA A 478 -30.47 9.51 13.31
N LYS A 479 -30.78 9.47 14.62
CA LYS A 479 -32.16 9.61 15.10
C LYS A 479 -32.70 11.03 14.98
N ALA A 480 -31.87 12.05 15.22
CA ALA A 480 -32.25 13.45 15.02
C ALA A 480 -32.46 13.79 13.53
N GLU A 481 -31.69 13.17 12.63
CA GLU A 481 -31.85 13.35 11.18
C GLU A 481 -32.94 12.46 10.57
N GLY A 482 -33.34 11.38 11.24
CA GLY A 482 -34.42 10.49 10.81
C GLY A 482 -35.79 11.16 10.62
N GLU A 483 -35.99 12.37 11.18
CA GLU A 483 -37.15 13.22 10.88
C GLU A 483 -37.18 13.76 9.43
N HIS A 484 -36.04 13.70 8.71
CA HIS A 484 -35.88 14.24 7.36
C HIS A 484 -35.85 13.15 6.28
N ASP A 485 -35.18 12.01 6.54
CA ASP A 485 -35.21 10.81 5.68
C ASP A 485 -35.11 9.54 6.54
N GLU A 486 -36.28 9.02 6.96
CA GLU A 486 -36.37 7.81 7.79
C GLU A 486 -35.65 6.61 7.16
N HIS A 487 -35.68 6.45 5.83
CA HIS A 487 -35.11 5.29 5.17
C HIS A 487 -33.57 5.33 5.16
N TYR A 488 -33.00 6.49 4.81
CA TYR A 488 -31.55 6.69 4.75
C TYR A 488 -30.91 6.59 6.13
N TYR A 489 -31.42 7.33 7.12
CA TYR A 489 -30.83 7.33 8.46
C TYR A 489 -31.08 6.04 9.24
N ASN A 490 -32.15 5.29 8.95
CA ASN A 490 -32.31 3.95 9.53
C ASN A 490 -31.23 2.98 9.03
N ALA A 491 -30.85 2.99 7.75
CA ALA A 491 -29.76 2.14 7.25
C ALA A 491 -28.40 2.44 7.94
N ILE A 492 -28.13 3.72 8.22
CA ILE A 492 -26.96 4.15 9.01
C ILE A 492 -27.09 3.72 10.47
N SER A 493 -28.27 3.86 11.08
CA SER A 493 -28.58 3.42 12.45
C SER A 493 -28.39 1.91 12.65
N VAL A 494 -28.84 1.09 11.70
CA VAL A 494 -28.64 -0.37 11.69
C VAL A 494 -27.15 -0.73 11.63
N THR A 495 -26.41 -0.10 10.71
CA THR A 495 -24.96 -0.33 10.54
C THR A 495 -24.19 0.07 11.80
N THR A 496 -24.53 1.21 12.39
CA THR A 496 -23.90 1.71 13.62
C THR A 496 -24.29 0.85 14.83
N SER A 497 -25.52 0.34 14.89
CA SER A 497 -25.98 -0.60 15.92
C SER A 497 -25.25 -1.94 15.81
N TYR A 498 -25.00 -2.45 14.60
CA TYR A 498 -24.18 -3.65 14.38
C TYR A 498 -22.74 -3.43 14.87
N ASN A 499 -22.14 -2.29 14.53
CA ASN A 499 -20.78 -1.93 14.99
C ASN A 499 -20.70 -1.73 16.51
N LEU A 500 -21.75 -1.21 17.14
CA LEU A 500 -21.86 -1.09 18.59
C LEU A 500 -22.04 -2.47 19.27
N ALA A 501 -22.80 -3.40 18.67
CA ALA A 501 -22.92 -4.77 19.15
C ALA A 501 -21.59 -5.55 19.03
N ARG A 502 -20.86 -5.38 17.91
CA ARG A 502 -19.49 -5.84 17.70
C ARG A 502 -18.52 -5.32 18.78
N LEU A 503 -18.73 -4.08 19.24
CA LEU A 503 -17.95 -3.47 20.31
C LEU A 503 -18.30 -4.04 21.69
N TYR A 504 -19.59 -4.20 22.02
CA TYR A 504 -20.03 -4.84 23.26
C TYR A 504 -19.52 -6.29 23.38
N GLU A 505 -19.52 -7.04 22.27
CA GLU A 505 -18.95 -8.38 22.18
C GLU A 505 -17.44 -8.38 22.53
N ALA A 506 -16.66 -7.43 21.98
CA ALA A 506 -15.24 -7.28 22.29
C ALA A 506 -14.96 -6.76 23.72
N MET A 507 -15.87 -5.99 24.31
CA MET A 507 -15.85 -5.60 25.73
C MET A 507 -16.25 -6.74 26.69
N CYS A 508 -16.66 -7.90 26.16
CA CYS A 508 -17.27 -9.01 26.92
C CYS A 508 -18.62 -8.65 27.58
N GLU A 509 -19.27 -7.56 27.17
CA GLU A 509 -20.63 -7.15 27.56
C GLU A 509 -21.67 -7.95 26.72
N PHE A 510 -21.53 -9.28 26.70
CA PHE A 510 -22.24 -10.17 25.77
C PHE A 510 -23.78 -10.07 25.81
N HIS A 511 -24.36 -9.66 26.94
CA HIS A 511 -25.82 -9.52 27.06
C HIS A 511 -26.36 -8.32 26.26
N GLU A 512 -25.66 -7.18 26.28
CA GLU A 512 -26.03 -6.00 25.47
C GLU A 512 -25.72 -6.24 23.99
N ALA A 513 -24.61 -6.93 23.66
CA ALA A 513 -24.34 -7.36 22.30
C ALA A 513 -25.46 -8.25 21.73
N GLU A 514 -25.86 -9.29 22.47
CA GLU A 514 -26.93 -10.22 22.11
C GLU A 514 -28.29 -9.51 21.96
N LYS A 515 -28.56 -8.53 22.83
CA LYS A 515 -29.77 -7.68 22.79
C LYS A 515 -29.78 -6.76 21.56
N LEU A 516 -28.67 -6.12 21.21
CA LEU A 516 -28.60 -5.29 19.99
C LEU A 516 -28.73 -6.14 18.71
N TYR A 517 -27.99 -7.25 18.57
CA TYR A 517 -28.15 -8.15 17.41
C TYR A 517 -29.60 -8.67 17.30
N LYS A 518 -30.24 -9.04 18.42
CA LYS A 518 -31.66 -9.47 18.43
C LYS A 518 -32.66 -8.34 18.23
N ASN A 519 -32.28 -7.07 18.37
CA ASN A 519 -33.12 -5.94 17.95
C ASN A 519 -33.04 -5.77 16.43
N ILE A 520 -31.82 -5.71 15.87
CA ILE A 520 -31.58 -5.61 14.42
C ILE A 520 -32.32 -6.74 13.67
N LEU A 521 -32.32 -7.97 14.19
CA LEU A 521 -33.03 -9.09 13.55
C LEU A 521 -34.57 -9.05 13.65
N ARG A 522 -35.18 -8.20 14.50
CA ARG A 522 -36.63 -7.97 14.48
C ARG A 522 -37.04 -7.01 13.36
N GLU A 523 -36.20 -6.02 13.09
CA GLU A 523 -36.42 -4.99 12.06
C GLU A 523 -35.95 -5.49 10.68
N HIS A 524 -34.83 -6.20 10.64
CA HIS A 524 -34.14 -6.67 9.44
C HIS A 524 -33.78 -8.17 9.55
N PRO A 525 -34.76 -9.08 9.47
CA PRO A 525 -34.55 -10.54 9.59
C PRO A 525 -33.66 -11.14 8.48
N ASN A 526 -33.38 -10.39 7.40
CA ASN A 526 -32.48 -10.83 6.33
C ASN A 526 -30.99 -10.52 6.62
N TYR A 527 -30.65 -9.88 7.75
CA TYR A 527 -29.29 -9.44 8.05
C TYR A 527 -28.40 -10.59 8.56
N VAL A 528 -27.89 -11.39 7.63
CA VAL A 528 -27.13 -12.64 7.86
C VAL A 528 -26.01 -12.47 8.90
N ASP A 529 -25.28 -11.36 8.87
CA ASP A 529 -24.15 -11.10 9.77
C ASP A 529 -24.53 -11.13 11.26
N CYS A 530 -25.74 -10.71 11.62
CA CYS A 530 -26.22 -10.77 13.01
C CYS A 530 -26.41 -12.23 13.49
N TYR A 531 -26.92 -13.12 12.63
CA TYR A 531 -27.00 -14.56 12.94
C TYR A 531 -25.61 -15.17 13.11
N LEU A 532 -24.64 -14.79 12.27
CA LEU A 532 -23.27 -15.29 12.37
C LEU A 532 -22.58 -14.80 13.66
N ARG A 533 -22.83 -13.57 14.12
CA ARG A 533 -22.33 -13.09 15.41
C ARG A 533 -23.01 -13.75 16.61
N LEU A 534 -24.33 -13.94 16.58
CA LEU A 534 -25.05 -14.70 17.61
C LEU A 534 -24.51 -16.15 17.73
N GLY A 535 -24.32 -16.84 16.60
CA GLY A 535 -23.73 -18.17 16.57
C GLY A 535 -22.27 -18.22 17.04
N ALA A 536 -21.47 -17.20 16.72
CA ALA A 536 -20.10 -17.09 17.23
C ALA A 536 -20.06 -16.87 18.76
N MET A 537 -20.90 -15.98 19.29
CA MET A 537 -21.02 -15.81 20.75
C MET A 537 -21.52 -17.07 21.46
N ALA A 538 -22.49 -17.79 20.88
CA ALA A 538 -22.95 -19.07 21.41
C ALA A 538 -21.84 -20.13 21.43
N ARG A 539 -21.01 -20.20 20.37
CA ARG A 539 -19.82 -21.08 20.30
C ARG A 539 -18.81 -20.73 21.39
N ASP A 540 -18.56 -19.44 21.63
CA ASP A 540 -17.53 -18.97 22.55
C ASP A 540 -17.98 -19.05 24.03
N LYS A 541 -19.30 -19.03 24.28
CA LYS A 541 -19.92 -19.50 25.54
C LYS A 541 -19.81 -21.04 25.73
N GLY A 542 -19.36 -21.79 24.72
CA GLY A 542 -19.28 -23.25 24.72
C GLY A 542 -20.56 -23.98 24.29
N ASN A 543 -21.62 -23.27 23.91
CA ASN A 543 -22.90 -23.88 23.50
C ASN A 543 -22.89 -24.28 22.02
N PHE A 544 -22.19 -25.38 21.72
CA PHE A 544 -22.02 -25.90 20.35
C PHE A 544 -23.29 -26.40 19.65
N TYR A 545 -24.44 -26.42 20.33
CA TYR A 545 -25.74 -26.76 19.72
C TYR A 545 -26.42 -25.49 19.21
N GLU A 546 -26.67 -24.53 20.11
CA GLU A 546 -27.20 -23.19 19.76
C GLU A 546 -26.37 -22.51 18.67
N ALA A 547 -25.03 -22.58 18.76
CA ALA A 547 -24.14 -22.09 17.70
C ALA A 547 -24.40 -22.76 16.35
N SER A 548 -24.66 -24.08 16.33
CA SER A 548 -24.98 -24.81 15.12
C SER A 548 -26.33 -24.42 14.52
N ASP A 549 -27.27 -23.95 15.35
CA ASP A 549 -28.62 -23.63 14.92
C ASP A 549 -28.70 -22.19 14.37
N TRP A 550 -28.08 -21.21 15.05
CA TRP A 550 -27.89 -19.87 14.49
C TRP A 550 -27.18 -19.88 13.12
N PHE A 551 -26.17 -20.73 12.93
CA PHE A 551 -25.51 -20.88 11.61
C PHE A 551 -26.39 -21.60 10.56
N LYS A 552 -27.38 -22.42 10.96
CA LYS A 552 -28.37 -22.99 10.02
C LYS A 552 -29.40 -21.95 9.61
N GLU A 553 -29.83 -21.09 10.52
CA GLU A 553 -30.77 -19.99 10.21
C GLU A 553 -30.16 -19.00 9.21
N ALA A 554 -28.89 -18.63 9.41
CA ALA A 554 -28.11 -17.86 8.42
C ALA A 554 -28.12 -18.51 7.01
N LEU A 555 -28.02 -19.84 6.94
CA LEU A 555 -28.10 -20.62 5.70
C LEU A 555 -29.53 -20.84 5.16
N GLN A 556 -30.59 -20.58 5.95
CA GLN A 556 -31.95 -20.57 5.41
C GLN A 556 -32.20 -19.29 4.60
N ILE A 557 -31.61 -18.16 5.03
CA ILE A 557 -31.65 -16.88 4.32
C ILE A 557 -30.74 -16.93 3.08
N ASN A 558 -29.50 -17.39 3.22
CA ASN A 558 -28.55 -17.51 2.11
C ASN A 558 -27.83 -18.88 2.13
N GLN A 559 -28.36 -19.84 1.36
CA GLN A 559 -27.94 -21.25 1.35
C GLN A 559 -26.48 -21.49 0.93
N ASP A 560 -25.83 -20.51 0.31
CA ASP A 560 -24.50 -20.63 -0.26
C ASP A 560 -23.50 -19.61 0.33
N HIS A 561 -23.85 -18.94 1.43
CA HIS A 561 -22.99 -17.97 2.14
C HIS A 561 -21.67 -18.63 2.62
N PRO A 562 -20.48 -18.17 2.14
CA PRO A 562 -19.20 -18.83 2.45
C PRO A 562 -18.84 -18.83 3.93
N ASP A 563 -19.04 -17.70 4.63
CA ASP A 563 -18.71 -17.60 6.06
C ASP A 563 -19.58 -18.50 6.95
N ALA A 564 -20.87 -18.66 6.62
CA ALA A 564 -21.78 -19.53 7.35
C ALA A 564 -21.32 -21.01 7.22
N TRP A 565 -21.00 -21.44 5.99
CA TRP A 565 -20.42 -22.77 5.76
C TRP A 565 -19.05 -22.95 6.44
N SER A 566 -18.21 -21.91 6.46
CA SER A 566 -16.90 -21.92 7.11
C SER A 566 -17.01 -21.99 8.64
N LEU A 567 -17.94 -21.27 9.24
CA LEU A 567 -18.21 -21.31 10.69
C LEU A 567 -18.77 -22.66 11.13
N ILE A 568 -19.64 -23.30 10.33
CA ILE A 568 -20.07 -24.69 10.56
C ILE A 568 -18.91 -25.68 10.37
N GLY A 569 -18.05 -25.45 9.36
CA GLY A 569 -16.82 -26.22 9.18
C GLY A 569 -15.95 -26.18 10.43
N ASN A 570 -15.63 -24.98 10.92
CA ASN A 570 -14.89 -24.75 12.16
C ASN A 570 -15.56 -25.36 13.41
N LEU A 571 -16.89 -25.35 13.48
CA LEU A 571 -17.64 -25.98 14.57
C LEU A 571 -17.45 -27.50 14.59
N HIS A 572 -17.38 -28.15 13.42
CA HIS A 572 -16.99 -29.57 13.32
C HIS A 572 -15.51 -29.78 13.69
N LEU A 573 -14.59 -28.90 13.28
CA LEU A 573 -13.17 -29.01 13.67
C LEU A 573 -12.98 -28.90 15.19
N ALA A 574 -13.72 -28.01 15.86
CA ALA A 574 -13.71 -27.89 17.32
C ALA A 574 -14.21 -29.17 18.04
N LYS A 575 -15.13 -29.90 17.42
CA LYS A 575 -15.60 -31.23 17.88
C LYS A 575 -14.68 -32.39 17.46
N GLN A 576 -13.57 -32.12 16.76
CA GLN A 576 -12.67 -33.11 16.13
C GLN A 576 -13.36 -33.98 15.05
N GLU A 577 -14.47 -33.49 14.49
CA GLU A 577 -15.26 -34.14 13.43
C GLU A 577 -14.69 -33.80 12.04
N TRP A 578 -13.46 -34.26 11.76
CA TRP A 578 -12.70 -33.90 10.56
C TRP A 578 -13.43 -34.15 9.24
N GLY A 579 -14.12 -35.29 9.10
CA GLY A 579 -14.84 -35.66 7.87
C GLY A 579 -16.05 -34.77 7.54
N PRO A 580 -16.98 -34.52 8.48
CA PRO A 580 -18.01 -33.50 8.34
C PRO A 580 -17.45 -32.11 8.03
N GLY A 581 -16.41 -31.66 8.74
CA GLY A 581 -15.77 -30.36 8.51
C GLY A 581 -15.18 -30.22 7.10
N GLN A 582 -14.40 -31.21 6.65
CA GLN A 582 -13.84 -31.29 5.28
C GLN A 582 -14.93 -31.09 4.22
N LYS A 583 -16.08 -31.77 4.36
CA LYS A 583 -17.20 -31.68 3.42
C LYS A 583 -17.88 -30.31 3.36
N LYS A 584 -17.72 -29.45 4.39
CA LYS A 584 -18.23 -28.07 4.35
C LYS A 584 -17.31 -27.17 3.52
N PHE A 585 -16.01 -27.18 3.80
CA PHE A 585 -15.02 -26.41 3.02
C PHE A 585 -14.97 -26.87 1.55
N GLU A 586 -15.08 -28.18 1.29
CA GLU A 586 -15.23 -28.72 -0.07
C GLU A 586 -16.55 -28.34 -0.77
N ARG A 587 -17.59 -27.84 -0.07
CA ARG A 587 -18.80 -27.30 -0.73
C ARG A 587 -18.54 -25.89 -1.25
N ILE A 588 -17.88 -25.05 -0.45
CA ILE A 588 -17.52 -23.67 -0.84
C ILE A 588 -16.64 -23.72 -2.09
N LEU A 589 -15.53 -24.47 -2.05
CA LEU A 589 -14.56 -24.58 -3.15
C LEU A 589 -15.09 -25.28 -4.43
N LYS A 590 -16.36 -25.72 -4.47
CA LYS A 590 -17.03 -26.24 -5.68
C LYS A 590 -17.85 -25.19 -6.43
N GLN A 591 -18.14 -24.04 -5.81
CA GLN A 591 -18.82 -22.92 -6.48
C GLN A 591 -17.79 -22.15 -7.32
N PRO A 592 -18.09 -21.77 -8.58
CA PRO A 592 -17.11 -21.07 -9.43
C PRO A 592 -16.66 -19.71 -8.86
N SER A 593 -17.55 -19.00 -8.16
CA SER A 593 -17.30 -17.69 -7.56
C SER A 593 -16.32 -17.73 -6.37
N THR A 594 -16.25 -18.85 -5.65
CA THR A 594 -15.47 -19.00 -4.41
C THR A 594 -14.43 -20.13 -4.50
N GLN A 595 -14.17 -20.64 -5.70
CA GLN A 595 -13.19 -21.71 -5.97
C GLN A 595 -11.76 -21.36 -5.49
N ASN A 596 -11.41 -20.08 -5.48
CA ASN A 596 -10.13 -19.55 -4.99
C ASN A 596 -10.22 -18.92 -3.59
N ASP A 597 -11.28 -19.21 -2.80
CA ASP A 597 -11.37 -18.71 -1.42
C ASP A 597 -10.20 -19.21 -0.58
N THR A 598 -9.34 -18.26 -0.22
CA THR A 598 -8.14 -18.49 0.57
C THR A 598 -8.47 -19.03 1.95
N TYR A 599 -9.59 -18.65 2.57
CA TYR A 599 -9.95 -19.14 3.90
C TYR A 599 -10.31 -20.63 3.86
N SER A 600 -11.23 -21.03 2.97
CA SER A 600 -11.64 -22.43 2.81
C SER A 600 -10.51 -23.33 2.34
N MET A 601 -9.60 -22.84 1.48
CA MET A 601 -8.40 -23.56 1.09
C MET A 601 -7.45 -23.78 2.30
N LEU A 602 -7.15 -22.74 3.07
CA LEU A 602 -6.32 -22.85 4.27
C LEU A 602 -6.95 -23.80 5.31
N ALA A 603 -8.25 -23.67 5.56
CA ALA A 603 -8.99 -24.53 6.46
C ALA A 603 -8.92 -26.00 6.01
N LEU A 604 -9.14 -26.29 4.72
CA LEU A 604 -9.00 -27.65 4.16
C LEU A 604 -7.56 -28.20 4.31
N GLY A 605 -6.54 -27.36 4.10
CA GLY A 605 -5.15 -27.70 4.38
C GLY A 605 -4.91 -28.05 5.86
N ASN A 606 -5.48 -27.26 6.77
CA ASN A 606 -5.43 -27.50 8.21
C ASN A 606 -6.13 -28.80 8.62
N VAL A 607 -7.27 -29.16 8.01
CA VAL A 607 -7.91 -30.47 8.25
C VAL A 607 -6.96 -31.62 7.87
N TRP A 608 -6.34 -31.56 6.69
CA TRP A 608 -5.37 -32.60 6.29
C TRP A 608 -4.18 -32.66 7.25
N LEU A 609 -3.68 -31.53 7.73
CA LEU A 609 -2.60 -31.47 8.72
C LEU A 609 -3.03 -32.08 10.06
N GLN A 610 -4.23 -31.79 10.54
CA GLN A 610 -4.78 -32.33 11.78
C GLN A 610 -4.97 -33.86 11.71
N THR A 611 -5.28 -34.42 10.53
CA THR A 611 -5.32 -35.89 10.37
C THR A 611 -3.95 -36.58 10.53
N LEU A 612 -2.82 -35.86 10.44
CA LEU A 612 -1.47 -36.40 10.68
C LEU A 612 -1.17 -36.66 12.15
N HIS A 613 -1.97 -36.14 13.08
CA HIS A 613 -1.78 -36.33 14.53
C HIS A 613 -2.48 -37.60 15.05
N GLN A 614 -3.32 -38.25 14.25
CA GLN A 614 -3.81 -39.59 14.58
C GLN A 614 -2.75 -40.64 14.25
N PRO A 615 -2.40 -41.56 15.18
CA PRO A 615 -1.40 -42.59 14.95
C PRO A 615 -1.95 -43.66 14.01
N THR A 616 -1.83 -43.45 12.70
CA THR A 616 -2.19 -44.46 11.71
C THR A 616 -1.08 -45.51 11.60
N ARG A 617 -1.45 -46.75 11.27
CA ARG A 617 -0.46 -47.82 11.06
C ARG A 617 0.25 -47.71 9.71
N ASP A 618 -0.24 -46.83 8.84
CA ASP A 618 0.02 -46.82 7.40
C ASP A 618 0.80 -45.56 6.99
N ARG A 619 2.13 -45.59 7.07
CA ARG A 619 3.03 -44.45 6.73
C ARG A 619 2.79 -43.86 5.33
N GLU A 620 2.24 -44.62 4.38
CA GLU A 620 1.87 -44.14 3.05
C GLU A 620 0.59 -43.29 3.04
N LYS A 621 -0.31 -43.49 4.00
CA LYS A 621 -1.50 -42.66 4.19
C LYS A 621 -1.10 -41.28 4.72
N GLU A 622 -0.21 -41.25 5.71
CA GLU A 622 0.40 -40.03 6.25
C GLU A 622 1.12 -39.21 5.17
N LYS A 623 1.99 -39.84 4.36
CA LYS A 623 2.63 -39.17 3.20
C LYS A 623 1.61 -38.55 2.24
N ARG A 624 0.56 -39.30 1.86
CA ARG A 624 -0.51 -38.78 0.97
C ARG A 624 -1.28 -37.62 1.59
N HIS A 625 -1.47 -37.58 2.91
CA HIS A 625 -2.08 -36.44 3.60
C HIS A 625 -1.13 -35.23 3.69
N GLN A 626 0.16 -35.44 3.96
CA GLN A 626 1.19 -34.39 3.91
C GLN A 626 1.28 -33.74 2.51
N ASP A 627 1.30 -34.55 1.46
CA ASP A 627 1.45 -34.05 0.08
C ASP A 627 0.18 -33.34 -0.41
N ARG A 628 -1.01 -33.74 0.04
CA ARG A 628 -2.27 -33.01 -0.18
C ARG A 628 -2.28 -31.64 0.52
N ALA A 629 -1.92 -31.59 1.81
CA ALA A 629 -1.83 -30.34 2.55
C ALA A 629 -0.80 -29.39 1.87
N LEU A 630 0.37 -29.92 1.51
CA LEU A 630 1.42 -29.17 0.83
C LEU A 630 0.99 -28.65 -0.55
N ALA A 631 0.21 -29.42 -1.31
CA ALA A 631 -0.33 -28.99 -2.60
C ALA A 631 -1.32 -27.82 -2.43
N ILE A 632 -2.22 -27.89 -1.44
CA ILE A 632 -3.19 -26.84 -1.15
C ILE A 632 -2.48 -25.56 -0.69
N TYR A 633 -1.56 -25.62 0.28
CA TYR A 633 -0.81 -24.44 0.72
C TYR A 633 0.05 -23.83 -0.41
N LYS A 634 0.63 -24.65 -1.30
CA LYS A 634 1.34 -24.17 -2.50
C LYS A 634 0.41 -23.54 -3.54
N GLN A 635 -0.87 -23.91 -3.60
CA GLN A 635 -1.84 -23.25 -4.45
C GLN A 635 -2.26 -21.90 -3.84
N VAL A 636 -2.52 -21.84 -2.53
CA VAL A 636 -2.76 -20.55 -1.83
C VAL A 636 -1.59 -19.59 -2.03
N LEU A 637 -0.34 -20.03 -1.83
CA LEU A 637 0.85 -19.19 -1.96
C LEU A 637 1.18 -18.77 -3.42
N ARG A 638 0.52 -19.38 -4.42
CA ARG A 638 0.55 -18.92 -5.82
C ARG A 638 -0.49 -17.84 -6.10
N ASN A 639 -1.63 -17.89 -5.43
CA ASN A 639 -2.70 -16.89 -5.54
C ASN A 639 -2.37 -15.63 -4.71
N ASP A 640 -1.86 -15.82 -3.49
CA ASP A 640 -1.38 -14.76 -2.59
C ASP A 640 0.01 -15.12 -2.05
N SER A 641 1.05 -14.48 -2.59
CA SER A 641 2.45 -14.70 -2.17
C SER A 641 2.77 -14.13 -0.78
N ARG A 642 1.90 -13.31 -0.19
CA ARG A 642 2.06 -12.74 1.15
C ARG A 642 1.37 -13.58 2.24
N ASN A 643 0.82 -14.75 1.89
CA ASN A 643 -0.02 -15.51 2.80
C ASN A 643 0.74 -16.19 3.95
N LEU A 644 0.72 -15.54 5.12
CA LEU A 644 1.35 -15.98 6.36
C LEU A 644 0.89 -17.36 6.83
N TYR A 645 -0.40 -17.66 6.70
CA TYR A 645 -1.00 -18.92 7.15
C TYR A 645 -0.62 -20.09 6.24
N ALA A 646 -0.52 -19.88 4.92
CA ALA A 646 -0.01 -20.88 3.99
C ALA A 646 1.46 -21.22 4.29
N ALA A 647 2.29 -20.21 4.56
CA ALA A 647 3.68 -20.40 4.97
C ALA A 647 3.81 -21.15 6.31
N ASN A 648 3.00 -20.80 7.32
CA ASN A 648 2.94 -21.52 8.60
C ASN A 648 2.53 -23.00 8.40
N GLY A 649 1.53 -23.27 7.56
CA GLY A 649 1.12 -24.63 7.17
C GLY A 649 2.23 -25.43 6.47
N ILE A 650 2.96 -24.80 5.54
CA ILE A 650 4.12 -25.41 4.87
C ILE A 650 5.23 -25.74 5.89
N GLY A 651 5.58 -24.80 6.79
CA GLY A 651 6.57 -25.02 7.84
C GLY A 651 6.21 -26.21 8.74
N ALA A 652 4.93 -26.35 9.09
CA ALA A 652 4.46 -27.48 9.90
C ALA A 652 4.50 -28.82 9.13
N VAL A 653 4.17 -28.85 7.83
CA VAL A 653 4.34 -30.06 7.00
C VAL A 653 5.82 -30.42 6.82
N LEU A 654 6.72 -29.44 6.68
CA LEU A 654 8.17 -29.66 6.65
C LEU A 654 8.68 -30.24 7.98
N ALA A 655 8.17 -29.75 9.11
CA ALA A 655 8.47 -30.30 10.44
C ALA A 655 8.01 -31.76 10.57
N HIS A 656 6.80 -32.10 10.10
CA HIS A 656 6.30 -33.48 10.07
C HIS A 656 7.10 -34.40 9.11
N LYS A 657 7.80 -33.85 8.12
CA LYS A 657 8.76 -34.59 7.26
C LYS A 657 10.18 -34.65 7.84
N GLY A 658 10.45 -33.98 8.97
CA GLY A 658 11.76 -33.96 9.64
C GLY A 658 12.73 -32.86 9.17
N TYR A 659 12.31 -31.97 8.27
CA TYR A 659 13.14 -30.88 7.73
C TYR A 659 13.21 -29.69 8.70
N PHE A 660 13.67 -29.94 9.94
CA PHE A 660 13.59 -28.98 11.04
C PHE A 660 14.40 -27.69 10.85
N ARG A 661 15.37 -27.65 9.92
CA ARG A 661 16.11 -26.42 9.56
C ARG A 661 15.26 -25.53 8.67
N GLU A 662 14.83 -26.06 7.52
CA GLU A 662 13.94 -25.36 6.58
C GLU A 662 12.64 -24.89 7.27
N ALA A 663 12.03 -25.74 8.10
CA ALA A 663 10.84 -25.38 8.88
C ALA A 663 11.09 -24.18 9.82
N ARG A 664 12.23 -24.15 10.53
CA ARG A 664 12.63 -23.01 11.37
C ARG A 664 12.70 -21.72 10.56
N ASP A 665 13.32 -21.80 9.39
CA ASP A 665 13.62 -20.62 8.57
C ASP A 665 12.35 -20.05 7.92
N VAL A 666 11.40 -20.92 7.53
CA VAL A 666 10.04 -20.52 7.13
C VAL A 666 9.28 -19.88 8.29
N PHE A 667 9.26 -20.49 9.48
CA PHE A 667 8.57 -19.90 10.63
C PHE A 667 9.22 -18.58 11.11
N ALA A 668 10.53 -18.41 10.93
CA ALA A 668 11.22 -17.16 11.24
C ALA A 668 10.70 -16.01 10.35
N GLN A 669 10.59 -16.23 9.03
CA GLN A 669 10.02 -15.26 8.09
C GLN A 669 8.58 -14.88 8.45
N VAL A 670 7.72 -15.86 8.82
CA VAL A 670 6.34 -15.59 9.24
C VAL A 670 6.30 -14.77 10.55
N ARG A 671 7.21 -15.04 11.49
CA ARG A 671 7.33 -14.27 12.75
C ARG A 671 7.87 -12.86 12.54
N GLU A 672 8.78 -12.68 11.58
CA GLU A 672 9.35 -11.37 11.21
C GLU A 672 8.32 -10.49 10.49
N ALA A 673 7.45 -11.09 9.67
CA ALA A 673 6.30 -10.41 9.10
C ALA A 673 5.17 -10.13 10.12
N THR A 674 4.91 -11.06 11.06
CA THR A 674 3.91 -10.89 12.13
C THR A 674 4.33 -11.54 13.44
N ALA A 675 4.50 -10.72 14.48
CA ALA A 675 4.80 -11.20 15.83
C ALA A 675 3.53 -11.59 16.64
N ASP A 676 2.35 -11.48 16.04
CA ASP A 676 1.04 -11.47 16.72
C ASP A 676 0.20 -12.75 16.55
N ILE A 677 0.74 -13.77 15.89
CA ILE A 677 0.09 -15.09 15.73
C ILE A 677 0.71 -16.07 16.74
N SER A 678 -0.10 -16.54 17.71
CA SER A 678 0.31 -17.50 18.77
C SER A 678 1.06 -18.71 18.24
N ASP A 679 0.55 -19.26 17.15
CA ASP A 679 0.91 -20.58 16.64
C ASP A 679 2.35 -20.60 16.11
N VAL A 680 2.83 -19.47 15.59
CA VAL A 680 4.19 -19.31 15.07
C VAL A 680 5.22 -19.38 16.22
N TRP A 681 4.88 -18.82 17.39
CA TRP A 681 5.71 -18.93 18.59
C TRP A 681 5.77 -20.38 19.10
N LEU A 682 4.63 -21.08 19.11
CA LEU A 682 4.56 -22.49 19.52
C LEU A 682 5.31 -23.39 18.54
N ASN A 683 5.14 -23.18 17.23
CA ASN A 683 5.81 -23.94 16.18
C ASN A 683 7.34 -23.76 16.23
N LEU A 684 7.84 -22.52 16.37
CA LEU A 684 9.27 -22.27 16.59
C LEU A 684 9.77 -22.93 17.89
N ALA A 685 9.00 -22.87 18.97
CA ALA A 685 9.37 -23.50 20.24
C ALA A 685 9.42 -25.03 20.14
N HIS A 686 8.52 -25.66 19.37
CA HIS A 686 8.57 -27.09 19.06
C HIS A 686 9.84 -27.45 18.29
N ILE A 687 10.20 -26.68 17.26
CA ILE A 687 11.44 -26.87 16.50
C ILE A 687 12.67 -26.72 17.39
N TYR A 688 12.74 -25.71 18.25
CA TYR A 688 13.85 -25.54 19.22
C TYR A 688 13.94 -26.70 20.22
N VAL A 689 12.81 -27.28 20.66
CA VAL A 689 12.78 -28.46 21.56
C VAL A 689 13.38 -29.71 20.90
N GLU A 690 13.16 -29.93 19.60
CA GLU A 690 13.75 -31.08 18.89
C GLU A 690 15.17 -30.81 18.37
N GLN A 691 15.53 -29.56 18.11
CA GLN A 691 16.93 -29.13 17.93
C GLN A 691 17.75 -29.10 19.24
N LYS A 692 17.15 -29.53 20.37
CA LYS A 692 17.74 -29.53 21.73
C LYS A 692 18.10 -28.14 22.30
N GLN A 693 17.63 -27.06 21.66
CA GLN A 693 17.85 -25.67 22.06
C GLN A 693 16.83 -25.24 23.14
N TYR A 694 16.83 -25.93 24.28
CA TYR A 694 15.77 -25.82 25.28
C TYR A 694 15.63 -24.42 25.90
N ILE A 695 16.72 -23.65 26.01
CA ILE A 695 16.70 -22.29 26.56
C ILE A 695 15.86 -21.37 25.65
N SER A 696 16.13 -21.38 24.35
CA SER A 696 15.37 -20.64 23.33
C SER A 696 13.89 -21.07 23.32
N ALA A 697 13.63 -22.38 23.40
CA ALA A 697 12.27 -22.91 23.45
C ALA A 697 11.49 -22.41 24.68
N VAL A 698 12.08 -22.46 25.88
CA VAL A 698 11.49 -21.97 27.13
C VAL A 698 11.11 -20.49 27.01
N GLN A 699 12.00 -19.65 26.46
CA GLN A 699 11.73 -18.24 26.21
C GLN A 699 10.57 -18.03 25.22
N MET A 700 10.49 -18.81 24.13
CA MET A 700 9.39 -18.70 23.16
C MET A 700 8.04 -19.10 23.77
N TYR A 701 7.95 -20.19 24.55
CA TYR A 701 6.71 -20.55 25.26
C TYR A 701 6.31 -19.51 26.32
N GLU A 702 7.28 -18.98 27.09
CA GLU A 702 7.00 -17.99 28.13
C GLU A 702 6.54 -16.65 27.54
N ASN A 703 7.13 -16.21 26.42
CA ASN A 703 6.70 -15.02 25.71
C ASN A 703 5.32 -15.21 25.05
N CYS A 704 5.03 -16.39 24.50
CA CYS A 704 3.71 -16.74 23.99
C CYS A 704 2.64 -16.67 25.10
N LEU A 705 2.92 -17.24 26.28
CA LEU A 705 2.07 -17.14 27.46
C LEU A 705 1.82 -15.68 27.87
N LYS A 706 2.87 -14.86 27.99
CA LYS A 706 2.76 -13.45 28.38
C LYS A 706 1.99 -12.59 27.37
N LYS A 707 2.11 -12.87 26.06
CA LYS A 707 1.55 -12.02 25.00
C LYS A 707 0.09 -12.32 24.68
N PHE A 708 -0.30 -13.60 24.62
CA PHE A 708 -1.61 -13.99 24.07
C PHE A 708 -2.62 -14.46 25.11
N TYR A 709 -2.18 -14.93 26.29
CA TYR A 709 -3.05 -15.64 27.22
C TYR A 709 -3.20 -14.89 28.55
N LYS A 710 -4.36 -14.23 28.75
CA LYS A 710 -4.73 -13.57 30.02
C LYS A 710 -4.86 -14.57 31.20
N TYR A 711 -5.11 -15.84 30.89
CA TYR A 711 -5.24 -16.95 31.85
C TYR A 711 -4.24 -18.06 31.53
N GLN A 712 -3.90 -18.92 32.50
CA GLN A 712 -2.90 -19.96 32.29
C GLN A 712 -3.40 -21.09 31.38
N ASN A 713 -3.04 -21.06 30.09
CA ASN A 713 -3.30 -22.14 29.15
C ASN A 713 -2.53 -23.42 29.57
N THR A 714 -3.27 -24.51 29.80
CA THR A 714 -2.75 -25.80 30.27
C THR A 714 -1.84 -26.50 29.25
N GLU A 715 -2.12 -26.36 27.96
CA GLU A 715 -1.39 -27.01 26.87
C GLU A 715 -0.01 -26.36 26.67
N VAL A 716 0.03 -25.03 26.61
CA VAL A 716 1.30 -24.28 26.49
C VAL A 716 2.16 -24.46 27.75
N LEU A 717 1.54 -24.53 28.95
CA LEU A 717 2.26 -24.90 30.16
C LEU A 717 2.80 -26.35 30.14
N LEU A 718 2.11 -27.29 29.49
CA LEU A 718 2.59 -28.66 29.32
C LEU A 718 3.80 -28.72 28.36
N TYR A 719 3.78 -27.97 27.26
CA TYR A 719 4.93 -27.85 26.36
C TYR A 719 6.14 -27.16 27.02
N LEU A 720 5.90 -26.07 27.76
CA LEU A 720 6.92 -25.41 28.57
C LEU A 720 7.51 -26.37 29.63
N ALA A 721 6.66 -27.12 30.34
CA ALA A 721 7.11 -28.11 31.31
C ALA A 721 7.95 -29.22 30.66
N ARG A 722 7.56 -29.71 29.48
CA ARG A 722 8.33 -30.70 28.68
C ARG A 722 9.70 -30.15 28.28
N ALA A 723 9.79 -28.87 27.89
CA ALA A 723 11.05 -28.20 27.58
C ALA A 723 11.94 -28.05 28.83
N LEU A 724 11.40 -27.56 29.95
CA LEU A 724 12.10 -27.44 31.23
C LEU A 724 12.61 -28.80 31.74
N PHE A 725 11.83 -29.88 31.56
CA PHE A 725 12.21 -31.24 31.91
C PHE A 725 13.37 -31.76 31.05
N LYS A 726 13.31 -31.60 29.72
CA LYS A 726 14.43 -31.91 28.82
C LYS A 726 15.68 -31.06 29.14
N CYS A 727 15.50 -29.83 29.64
CA CYS A 727 16.57 -28.92 30.08
C CYS A 727 17.15 -29.26 31.47
N GLY A 728 16.62 -30.26 32.18
CA GLY A 728 17.05 -30.62 33.54
C GLY A 728 16.56 -29.67 34.65
N LYS A 729 15.79 -28.63 34.32
CA LYS A 729 15.24 -27.64 35.25
C LYS A 729 14.01 -28.15 36.02
N LEU A 730 14.18 -29.24 36.80
CA LEU A 730 13.07 -29.98 37.40
C LEU A 730 12.22 -29.15 38.40
N GLN A 731 12.82 -28.24 39.16
CA GLN A 731 12.07 -27.41 40.12
C GLN A 731 11.19 -26.35 39.44
N GLU A 732 11.66 -25.72 38.35
CA GLU A 732 10.83 -24.82 37.52
C GLU A 732 9.72 -25.61 36.81
N CYS A 733 10.06 -26.77 36.25
CA CYS A 733 9.11 -27.70 35.62
C CYS A 733 7.95 -28.09 36.58
N LYS A 734 8.29 -28.47 37.82
CA LYS A 734 7.34 -28.76 38.90
C LYS A 734 6.40 -27.59 39.19
N GLN A 735 6.91 -26.35 39.23
CA GLN A 735 6.07 -25.16 39.41
C GLN A 735 5.10 -24.95 38.24
N MET A 736 5.54 -25.11 36.98
CA MET A 736 4.67 -24.93 35.81
C MET A 736 3.59 -26.01 35.74
N LEU A 737 3.91 -27.27 36.04
CA LEU A 737 2.92 -28.36 36.09
C LEU A 737 1.91 -28.17 37.24
N LEU A 738 2.33 -27.63 38.38
CA LEU A 738 1.41 -27.29 39.48
C LEU A 738 0.49 -26.11 39.10
N LYS A 739 0.97 -25.11 38.35
CA LYS A 739 0.11 -24.05 37.76
C LYS A 739 -0.91 -24.63 36.79
N ALA A 740 -0.49 -25.49 35.86
CA ALA A 740 -1.41 -26.14 34.91
C ALA A 740 -2.47 -26.97 35.63
N ARG A 741 -2.06 -27.76 36.64
CA ARG A 741 -2.97 -28.59 37.45
C ARG A 741 -3.91 -27.77 38.34
N HIS A 742 -3.59 -26.51 38.66
CA HIS A 742 -4.54 -25.64 39.36
C HIS A 742 -5.75 -25.30 38.48
N VAL A 743 -5.54 -25.12 37.17
CA VAL A 743 -6.60 -24.87 36.18
C VAL A 743 -7.33 -26.17 35.81
N ALA A 744 -6.59 -27.25 35.55
CA ALA A 744 -7.15 -28.56 35.20
C ALA A 744 -6.74 -29.65 36.23
N PRO A 745 -7.38 -29.70 37.42
CA PRO A 745 -7.03 -30.64 38.48
C PRO A 745 -7.39 -32.10 38.17
N SER A 746 -8.30 -32.32 37.22
CA SER A 746 -8.79 -33.62 36.76
C SER A 746 -7.94 -34.29 35.68
N ASP A 747 -7.01 -33.58 35.03
CA ASP A 747 -6.22 -34.14 33.92
C ASP A 747 -5.20 -35.18 34.42
N THR A 748 -5.35 -36.39 33.90
CA THR A 748 -4.49 -37.55 34.18
C THR A 748 -3.07 -37.35 33.65
N VAL A 749 -2.90 -36.63 32.55
CA VAL A 749 -1.59 -36.33 31.94
C VAL A 749 -0.80 -35.36 32.82
N LEU A 750 -1.43 -34.31 33.33
CA LEU A 750 -0.81 -33.40 34.30
C LEU A 750 -0.47 -34.12 35.61
N MET A 751 -1.36 -34.98 36.11
CA MET A 751 -1.08 -35.78 37.31
C MET A 751 0.10 -36.75 37.14
N PHE A 752 0.23 -37.41 35.98
CA PHE A 752 1.36 -38.29 35.67
C PHE A 752 2.67 -37.50 35.60
N ASN A 753 2.69 -36.38 34.87
CA ASN A 753 3.89 -35.56 34.70
C ASN A 753 4.34 -34.93 36.03
N VAL A 754 3.42 -34.49 36.90
CA VAL A 754 3.77 -34.05 38.27
C VAL A 754 4.46 -35.18 39.05
N ALA A 755 3.92 -36.40 39.01
CA ALA A 755 4.50 -37.55 39.71
C ALA A 755 5.91 -37.90 39.20
N LEU A 756 6.11 -37.92 37.89
CA LEU A 756 7.40 -38.20 37.24
C LEU A 756 8.48 -37.14 37.60
N VAL A 757 8.10 -35.86 37.68
CA VAL A 757 9.02 -34.80 38.11
C VAL A 757 9.38 -34.93 39.58
N LEU A 758 8.41 -35.20 40.46
CA LEU A 758 8.66 -35.42 41.89
C LEU A 758 9.59 -36.62 42.12
N GLN A 759 9.35 -37.74 41.41
CA GLN A 759 10.19 -38.93 41.46
C GLN A 759 11.64 -38.66 41.03
N ARG A 760 11.86 -37.96 39.89
CA ARG A 760 13.22 -37.60 39.45
C ARG A 760 13.92 -36.64 40.40
N LEU A 761 13.21 -35.61 40.89
CA LEU A 761 13.76 -34.64 41.83
C LEU A 761 14.16 -35.32 43.15
N ALA A 762 13.30 -36.17 43.69
CA ALA A 762 13.62 -36.97 44.87
C ALA A 762 14.81 -37.92 44.63
N THR A 763 14.89 -38.56 43.46
CA THR A 763 16.00 -39.46 43.11
C THR A 763 17.35 -38.73 43.08
N LEU A 764 17.41 -37.48 42.61
CA LEU A 764 18.63 -36.66 42.63
C LEU A 764 19.06 -36.33 44.07
N VAL A 765 18.13 -35.84 44.90
CA VAL A 765 18.39 -35.45 46.30
C VAL A 765 18.73 -36.66 47.20
N LEU A 766 18.24 -37.85 46.86
CA LEU A 766 18.60 -39.09 47.58
C LEU A 766 19.99 -39.61 47.18
N LYS A 767 20.37 -39.50 45.90
CA LYS A 767 21.70 -39.94 45.42
C LYS A 767 22.83 -39.00 45.83
N ASP A 768 22.58 -37.69 45.87
CA ASP A 768 23.57 -36.72 46.32
C ASP A 768 24.02 -36.99 47.77
N GLU A 769 25.33 -36.86 48.01
CA GLU A 769 25.98 -37.13 49.30
C GLU A 769 26.07 -35.88 50.18
N LYS A 770 25.94 -34.70 49.58
CA LYS A 770 25.99 -33.38 50.24
C LYS A 770 24.60 -32.85 50.63
N SER A 771 23.56 -33.64 50.41
CA SER A 771 22.16 -33.24 50.64
C SER A 771 21.78 -33.20 52.12
N ASN A 772 21.57 -31.98 52.63
CA ASN A 772 21.13 -31.69 54.00
C ASN A 772 19.90 -32.50 54.45
N LEU A 773 19.85 -32.92 55.72
CA LEU A 773 18.76 -33.70 56.31
C LEU A 773 17.34 -33.15 56.03
N LYS A 774 17.17 -31.82 56.01
CA LYS A 774 15.90 -31.15 55.69
C LYS A 774 15.47 -31.40 54.24
N ALA A 775 16.41 -31.39 53.30
CA ALA A 775 16.19 -31.69 51.89
C ALA A 775 15.83 -33.17 51.70
N VAL A 776 16.62 -34.09 52.27
CA VAL A 776 16.34 -35.54 52.23
C VAL A 776 14.96 -35.87 52.83
N LEU A 777 14.60 -35.26 53.96
CA LEU A 777 13.27 -35.40 54.58
C LEU A 777 12.13 -34.73 53.80
N SER A 778 12.40 -33.85 52.84
CA SER A 778 11.41 -33.36 51.87
C SER A 778 11.29 -34.29 50.66
N ALA A 779 12.41 -34.76 50.10
CA ALA A 779 12.46 -35.68 48.97
C ALA A 779 11.64 -36.96 49.25
N VAL A 780 11.74 -37.52 50.45
CA VAL A 780 10.93 -38.70 50.85
C VAL A 780 9.43 -38.41 50.88
N LYS A 781 8.98 -37.21 51.28
CA LYS A 781 7.56 -36.83 51.21
C LYS A 781 7.09 -36.66 49.77
N GLU A 782 7.93 -36.09 48.92
CA GLU A 782 7.62 -35.87 47.51
C GLU A 782 7.57 -37.19 46.73
N LEU A 783 8.43 -38.15 47.06
CA LEU A 783 8.38 -39.51 46.56
C LEU A 783 7.17 -40.30 47.10
N GLU A 784 6.78 -40.10 48.36
CA GLU A 784 5.54 -40.66 48.92
C GLU A 784 4.30 -40.12 48.19
N LEU A 785 4.31 -38.84 47.78
CA LEU A 785 3.27 -38.23 46.95
C LEU A 785 3.29 -38.76 45.51
N ALA A 786 4.46 -38.89 44.88
CA ALA A 786 4.60 -39.49 43.55
C ALA A 786 4.05 -40.94 43.51
N HIS A 787 4.45 -41.78 44.48
CA HIS A 787 3.94 -43.14 44.64
C HIS A 787 2.41 -43.17 44.74
N ARG A 788 1.80 -42.27 45.53
CA ARG A 788 0.34 -42.14 45.65
C ARG A 788 -0.33 -41.73 44.33
N TYR A 789 0.27 -40.81 43.57
CA TYR A 789 -0.27 -40.43 42.27
C TYR A 789 -0.16 -41.56 41.24
N PHE A 790 0.97 -42.25 41.13
CA PHE A 790 1.07 -43.44 40.25
C PHE A 790 0.14 -44.59 40.69
N SER A 791 -0.03 -44.80 41.99
CA SER A 791 -0.98 -45.79 42.56
C SER A 791 -2.45 -45.42 42.38
N TYR A 792 -2.75 -44.15 42.12
CA TYR A 792 -4.08 -43.66 41.76
C TYR A 792 -4.29 -43.79 40.24
N LEU A 793 -3.33 -43.32 39.44
CA LEU A 793 -3.37 -43.37 37.97
C LEU A 793 -3.44 -44.80 37.44
N SER A 794 -2.78 -45.78 38.06
CA SER A 794 -2.89 -47.19 37.66
C SER A 794 -4.26 -47.82 37.96
N LYS A 795 -5.13 -47.15 38.73
CA LYS A 795 -6.48 -47.62 39.09
C LYS A 795 -7.62 -46.78 38.48
N ALA A 796 -7.38 -45.49 38.28
CA ALA A 796 -8.39 -44.49 37.90
C ALA A 796 -7.93 -43.59 36.72
N GLY A 797 -6.84 -43.95 36.03
CA GLY A 797 -6.39 -43.25 34.84
C GLY A 797 -7.26 -43.54 33.61
N ASP A 798 -7.39 -42.56 32.73
CA ASP A 798 -8.04 -42.70 31.42
C ASP A 798 -7.15 -43.49 30.46
N LYS A 799 -7.66 -44.65 30.03
CA LYS A 799 -6.99 -45.57 29.08
C LYS A 799 -6.79 -44.97 27.69
N MET A 800 -7.55 -43.95 27.29
CA MET A 800 -7.44 -43.35 25.95
C MET A 800 -6.24 -42.41 25.81
N ARG A 801 -5.73 -41.86 26.91
CA ARG A 801 -4.63 -40.88 26.92
C ARG A 801 -3.34 -41.39 27.56
N PHE A 802 -3.40 -42.51 28.29
CA PHE A 802 -2.28 -42.96 29.10
C PHE A 802 -2.27 -44.49 29.29
N ASP A 803 -1.09 -45.11 29.19
CA ASP A 803 -0.91 -46.55 29.46
C ASP A 803 -0.77 -46.83 30.97
N LEU A 804 -1.81 -47.45 31.52
CA LEU A 804 -1.88 -47.85 32.94
C LEU A 804 -0.71 -48.75 33.37
N ALA A 805 -0.11 -49.53 32.46
CA ALA A 805 1.04 -50.38 32.76
C ALA A 805 2.29 -49.57 33.12
N LEU A 806 2.50 -48.42 32.46
CA LEU A 806 3.60 -47.50 32.74
C LEU A 806 3.48 -46.83 34.12
N ALA A 807 2.26 -46.48 34.57
CA ALA A 807 2.06 -46.05 35.96
C ALA A 807 2.31 -47.20 36.96
N ALA A 808 2.01 -48.44 36.60
CA ALA A 808 2.25 -49.61 37.47
C ALA A 808 3.73 -50.03 37.54
N SER A 809 4.56 -49.71 36.54
CA SER A 809 6.02 -49.80 36.68
C SER A 809 6.60 -48.65 37.51
N GLU A 810 6.21 -47.40 37.25
CA GLU A 810 6.76 -46.25 38.00
C GLU A 810 6.31 -46.24 39.47
N ALA A 811 5.11 -46.76 39.78
CA ALA A 811 4.68 -47.01 41.16
C ALA A 811 5.62 -48.01 41.88
N ARG A 812 5.99 -49.12 41.24
CA ARG A 812 6.95 -50.08 41.81
C ARG A 812 8.32 -49.45 42.01
N GLN A 813 8.85 -48.77 40.99
CA GLN A 813 10.13 -48.08 41.08
C GLN A 813 10.14 -46.98 42.17
N CYS A 814 9.01 -46.31 42.42
CA CYS A 814 8.86 -45.41 43.58
C CYS A 814 8.86 -46.15 44.92
N SER A 815 8.28 -47.35 45.01
CA SER A 815 8.32 -48.19 46.22
C SER A 815 9.76 -48.64 46.51
N ASP A 816 10.50 -49.06 45.48
CA ASP A 816 11.89 -49.49 45.62
C ASP A 816 12.79 -48.33 46.08
N LEU A 817 12.63 -47.14 45.46
CA LEU A 817 13.30 -45.91 45.88
C LEU A 817 12.91 -45.48 47.31
N LEU A 818 11.66 -45.70 47.75
CA LEU A 818 11.22 -45.43 49.13
C LEU A 818 11.89 -46.39 50.15
N SER A 819 12.25 -47.61 49.76
CA SER A 819 13.03 -48.51 50.61
C SER A 819 14.48 -48.02 50.74
N GLN A 820 15.14 -47.70 49.62
CA GLN A 820 16.50 -47.15 49.57
C GLN A 820 16.60 -45.82 50.33
N ALA A 821 15.57 -44.97 50.24
CA ALA A 821 15.53 -43.70 50.95
C ALA A 821 15.62 -43.81 52.47
N GLN A 822 15.30 -44.96 53.08
CA GLN A 822 15.46 -45.16 54.52
C GLN A 822 16.94 -45.16 54.92
N TYR A 823 17.81 -45.76 54.11
CA TYR A 823 19.26 -45.74 54.28
C TYR A 823 19.82 -44.30 54.14
N HIS A 824 19.41 -43.57 53.11
CA HIS A 824 19.83 -42.16 52.93
C HIS A 824 19.33 -41.24 54.07
N VAL A 825 18.13 -41.49 54.63
CA VAL A 825 17.61 -40.81 55.83
C VAL A 825 18.35 -41.19 57.12
N ALA A 826 19.01 -42.34 57.17
CA ALA A 826 19.90 -42.71 58.27
C ALA A 826 21.28 -42.04 58.10
N ARG A 827 21.88 -42.09 56.91
CA ARG A 827 23.14 -41.40 56.56
C ARG A 827 23.06 -39.90 56.88
N ALA A 828 22.02 -39.23 56.38
CA ALA A 828 21.81 -37.80 56.57
C ALA A 828 21.48 -37.39 58.03
N ARG A 829 21.17 -38.34 58.92
CA ARG A 829 21.09 -38.06 60.37
C ARG A 829 22.47 -38.03 61.00
N LYS A 830 23.30 -39.04 60.72
CA LYS A 830 24.69 -39.07 61.20
C LYS A 830 25.45 -37.80 60.80
N GLN A 831 25.32 -37.36 59.55
CA GLN A 831 25.92 -36.11 59.08
C GLN A 831 25.37 -34.86 59.81
N ASP A 832 24.06 -34.82 60.13
CA ASP A 832 23.40 -33.75 60.89
C ASP A 832 23.72 -33.81 62.40
N GLU A 833 24.17 -34.95 62.91
CA GLU A 833 24.63 -35.19 64.29
C GLU A 833 26.12 -34.83 64.42
N GLU A 834 26.96 -35.29 63.49
CA GLU A 834 28.37 -34.92 63.31
C GLU A 834 28.55 -33.40 63.12
N GLU A 835 27.72 -32.76 62.29
CA GLU A 835 27.70 -31.29 62.13
C GLU A 835 27.37 -30.56 63.44
N LYS A 836 26.53 -31.12 64.31
CA LYS A 836 26.18 -30.51 65.60
C LYS A 836 27.28 -30.66 66.61
N GLU A 837 27.88 -31.85 66.72
CA GLU A 837 29.04 -32.06 67.57
C GLU A 837 30.19 -31.12 67.19
N LEU A 838 30.43 -30.92 65.89
CA LEU A 838 31.51 -30.06 65.42
C LEU A 838 31.22 -28.57 65.68
N ARG A 839 29.95 -28.14 65.58
CA ARG A 839 29.52 -26.80 66.05
C ARG A 839 29.68 -26.66 67.56
N ALA A 840 29.19 -27.61 68.35
CA ALA A 840 29.29 -27.57 69.81
C ALA A 840 30.76 -27.50 70.29
N LYS A 841 31.67 -28.23 69.63
CA LYS A 841 33.12 -28.14 69.88
C LYS A 841 33.68 -26.75 69.54
N GLN A 842 33.30 -26.15 68.41
CA GLN A 842 33.68 -24.77 68.07
C GLN A 842 33.12 -23.72 69.04
N GLU A 843 31.91 -23.94 69.57
CA GLU A 843 31.33 -23.04 70.57
C GLU A 843 32.02 -23.20 71.94
N GLN A 844 32.33 -24.43 72.36
CA GLN A 844 33.16 -24.69 73.55
C GLN A 844 34.57 -24.08 73.41
N GLU A 845 35.23 -24.18 72.26
CA GLU A 845 36.51 -23.51 71.99
C GLU A 845 36.38 -21.97 72.08
N ARG A 846 35.35 -21.40 71.44
CA ARG A 846 35.05 -19.96 71.50
C ARG A 846 34.80 -19.49 72.93
N ASP A 847 34.06 -20.26 73.71
CA ASP A 847 33.64 -19.87 75.05
C ASP A 847 34.72 -20.16 76.12
N LEU A 848 35.60 -21.15 75.91
CA LEU A 848 36.87 -21.26 76.64
C LEU A 848 37.78 -20.05 76.39
N LEU A 849 37.90 -19.61 75.13
CA LEU A 849 38.69 -18.42 74.77
C LEU A 849 38.05 -17.14 75.36
N ARG A 850 36.72 -17.09 75.44
CA ARG A 850 35.96 -16.03 76.14
C ARG A 850 36.21 -16.02 77.66
N GLN A 851 36.26 -17.20 78.30
CA GLN A 851 36.62 -17.33 79.72
C GLN A 851 38.09 -16.97 79.99
N GLN A 852 39.01 -17.28 79.08
CA GLN A 852 40.41 -16.83 79.17
C GLN A 852 40.49 -15.31 79.12
N LEU A 853 39.76 -14.67 78.20
CA LEU A 853 39.68 -13.21 78.10
C LEU A 853 39.11 -12.57 79.38
N GLN A 854 38.07 -13.17 79.98
CA GLN A 854 37.51 -12.73 81.27
C GLN A 854 38.51 -12.91 82.42
N LYS A 855 39.23 -14.03 82.49
CA LYS A 855 40.26 -14.28 83.51
C LYS A 855 41.44 -13.33 83.38
N GLU A 856 41.87 -12.97 82.17
CA GLU A 856 42.84 -11.89 81.98
C GLU A 856 42.32 -10.53 82.46
N GLN A 857 41.03 -10.22 82.24
CA GLN A 857 40.42 -9.00 82.77
C GLN A 857 40.28 -9.02 84.30
N GLU A 858 40.13 -10.19 84.92
CA GLU A 858 40.14 -10.35 86.38
C GLU A 858 41.54 -10.28 86.98
N GLU A 859 42.55 -10.89 86.36
CA GLU A 859 43.93 -10.70 86.77
C GLU A 859 44.38 -9.24 86.64
N LYS A 860 44.00 -8.54 85.57
CA LYS A 860 44.29 -7.10 85.42
C LYS A 860 43.65 -6.29 86.57
N ARG A 861 42.35 -6.47 86.83
CA ARG A 861 41.64 -5.84 87.96
C ARG A 861 42.23 -6.20 89.33
N ASN A 862 42.68 -7.44 89.53
CA ASN A 862 43.28 -7.89 90.79
C ASN A 862 44.70 -7.35 90.97
N ARG A 863 45.50 -7.24 89.90
CA ARG A 863 46.82 -6.59 89.94
C ARG A 863 46.68 -5.09 90.26
N GLU A 864 45.72 -4.40 89.64
CA GLU A 864 45.36 -3.02 89.96
C GLU A 864 44.92 -2.86 91.43
N ALA A 865 44.10 -3.78 91.95
CA ALA A 865 43.68 -3.78 93.35
C ALA A 865 44.83 -4.10 94.32
N GLU A 866 45.76 -4.99 93.95
CA GLU A 866 46.98 -5.25 94.71
C GLU A 866 47.92 -4.05 94.75
N GLU A 867 48.08 -3.32 93.65
CA GLU A 867 48.87 -2.08 93.61
C GLU A 867 48.22 -1.01 94.50
N GLN A 868 46.89 -0.86 94.46
CA GLN A 868 46.16 0.01 95.39
C GLN A 868 46.34 -0.43 96.85
N LYS A 869 46.34 -1.74 97.14
CA LYS A 869 46.57 -2.28 98.49
C LYS A 869 48.01 -2.04 98.97
N LYS A 870 49.01 -2.23 98.11
CA LYS A 870 50.42 -1.92 98.39
C LYS A 870 50.63 -0.42 98.62
N LEU A 871 49.95 0.44 97.86
CA LEU A 871 49.93 1.89 98.07
C LEU A 871 49.31 2.27 99.43
N LEU A 872 48.21 1.61 99.82
CA LEU A 872 47.56 1.80 101.13
C LEU A 872 48.42 1.29 102.30
N GLU A 873 49.12 0.16 102.14
CA GLU A 873 50.05 -0.37 103.16
C GLU A 873 51.30 0.49 103.30
N GLN A 874 51.87 1.01 102.21
CA GLN A 874 52.91 2.04 102.27
C GLN A 874 52.41 3.30 102.99
N ARG A 875 51.18 3.75 102.71
CA ARG A 875 50.55 4.89 103.40
C ARG A 875 50.35 4.62 104.90
N ALA A 876 49.99 3.40 105.29
CA ALA A 876 49.92 2.98 106.69
C ALA A 876 51.31 2.92 107.36
N LEU A 877 52.34 2.46 106.65
CA LEU A 877 53.74 2.49 107.11
C LEU A 877 54.28 3.92 107.28
N PHE A 878 53.83 4.89 106.47
CA PHE A 878 54.11 6.30 106.70
C PHE A 878 53.40 6.86 107.95
N VAL A 879 52.21 6.35 108.29
CA VAL A 879 51.50 6.67 109.56
C VAL A 879 52.20 6.03 110.77
N GLU A 880 52.66 4.78 110.67
CA GLU A 880 53.49 4.14 111.70
C GLU A 880 54.84 4.86 111.88
N LYS A 881 55.47 5.32 110.79
CA LYS A 881 56.69 6.16 110.87
C LYS A 881 56.42 7.54 111.51
N THR A 882 55.19 8.05 111.48
CA THR A 882 54.84 9.25 112.27
C THR A 882 54.53 8.93 113.73
N LYS A 883 53.99 7.74 114.07
CA LYS A 883 53.99 7.25 115.46
C LYS A 883 55.41 7.09 116.02
N SER A 884 56.37 6.66 115.19
CA SER A 884 57.79 6.49 115.59
C SER A 884 58.49 7.79 116.02
N LEU A 885 57.82 8.94 115.91
CA LEU A 885 58.28 10.25 116.40
C LEU A 885 57.54 10.73 117.67
N LEU A 886 56.55 9.98 118.19
CA LEU A 886 55.52 10.49 119.11
C LEU A 886 55.37 9.72 120.44
N THR A 887 56.30 8.84 120.81
CA THR A 887 56.25 8.10 122.10
C THR A 887 57.45 8.35 123.01
N PHE A 888 57.57 9.58 123.52
CA PHE A 888 58.45 9.94 124.64
C PHE A 888 57.95 11.22 125.37
N ALA A 889 56.77 11.17 125.99
CA ALA A 889 56.27 12.17 126.95
C ALA A 889 55.05 11.67 127.75
N ASP A 890 54.77 12.33 128.87
CA ASP A 890 53.62 12.14 129.76
C ASP A 890 52.24 12.40 129.12
N GLY A 891 51.17 12.06 129.85
CA GLY A 891 49.87 12.71 129.71
C GLY A 891 48.67 11.76 129.77
N PRO A 892 47.58 12.12 130.49
CA PRO A 892 46.41 11.26 130.61
C PRO A 892 45.48 11.31 129.39
N LYS A 893 44.61 10.30 129.33
CA LYS A 893 43.43 10.16 128.46
C LYS A 893 42.78 11.50 128.08
N GLU A 894 42.46 11.67 126.80
CA GLU A 894 41.14 12.23 126.45
C GLU A 894 40.52 11.54 125.22
N MET A 895 39.31 11.96 124.86
CA MET A 895 38.25 11.04 124.48
C MET A 895 38.23 10.61 123.02
N ALA A 896 37.76 9.39 122.81
CA ALA A 896 37.38 8.87 121.51
C ALA A 896 36.32 9.73 120.81
N LYS A 897 36.39 9.81 119.48
CA LYS A 897 35.21 9.63 118.62
C LYS A 897 35.60 9.35 117.16
N GLU A 898 34.93 8.34 116.60
CA GLU A 898 34.55 8.25 115.17
C GLU A 898 35.71 8.13 114.14
N LYS A 899 35.54 7.62 112.91
CA LYS A 899 34.34 7.08 112.21
C LYS A 899 34.79 6.07 111.14
N LYS A 900 34.29 4.83 111.20
CA LYS A 900 33.95 3.94 110.05
C LYS A 900 33.49 2.58 110.57
N LYS A 901 32.34 2.08 110.09
CA LYS A 901 31.90 0.70 110.36
C LYS A 901 32.75 -0.25 109.52
N GLY A 902 33.15 -1.37 110.11
CA GLY A 902 34.03 -2.36 109.48
C GLY A 902 33.29 -3.36 108.59
N SER A 903 34.07 -4.03 107.75
CA SER A 903 33.71 -5.27 107.06
C SER A 903 33.77 -6.49 107.99
N GLY A 904 32.97 -7.53 107.72
CA GLY A 904 33.34 -8.90 108.06
C GLY A 904 32.39 -9.69 108.98
N SER A 905 32.01 -10.86 108.46
CA SER A 905 31.59 -12.11 109.14
C SER A 905 31.43 -12.14 110.67
N SER A 906 30.23 -12.50 111.14
CA SER A 906 30.09 -13.34 112.34
C SER A 906 28.73 -14.07 112.39
N GLY A 907 28.70 -15.21 113.10
CA GLY A 907 27.52 -15.74 113.79
C GLY A 907 27.79 -15.78 115.30
N ARG A 908 26.88 -16.20 116.19
CA ARG A 908 25.56 -16.82 115.98
C ARG A 908 24.73 -16.73 117.29
N ARG A 909 23.72 -15.86 117.39
CA ARG A 909 22.60 -15.98 118.36
C ARG A 909 21.38 -15.14 117.96
N LYS A 910 20.21 -15.51 118.50
CA LYS A 910 18.90 -14.81 118.41
C LYS A 910 19.03 -13.32 118.82
N LYS A 911 18.14 -12.37 118.45
CA LYS A 911 16.66 -12.49 118.39
C LYS A 911 15.94 -11.29 117.68
N GLY A 912 15.21 -11.54 116.57
CA GLY A 912 13.93 -10.87 116.22
C GLY A 912 13.87 -9.67 115.23
N GLY A 913 13.21 -9.86 114.07
CA GLY A 913 12.47 -8.87 113.23
C GLY A 913 13.24 -7.96 112.27
N ASP A 914 12.75 -7.62 111.05
CA ASP A 914 11.66 -8.23 110.22
C ASP A 914 11.70 -7.78 108.72
N MET A 915 11.07 -8.55 107.81
CA MET A 915 10.65 -8.31 106.38
C MET A 915 11.62 -8.10 105.16
N ASP A 916 11.40 -8.96 104.13
CA ASP A 916 11.25 -8.84 102.64
C ASP A 916 12.30 -8.48 101.53
N GLU A 917 12.13 -9.25 100.41
CA GLU A 917 12.22 -9.01 98.93
C GLU A 917 13.41 -9.36 97.95
N PHE A 918 13.06 -10.25 96.98
CA PHE A 918 13.24 -10.28 95.50
C PHE A 918 14.49 -10.79 94.68
N VAL A 919 14.19 -11.81 93.82
CA VAL A 919 14.59 -12.09 92.40
C VAL A 919 15.93 -12.78 91.96
N ASN A 920 15.79 -14.06 91.52
CA ASN A 920 15.99 -14.70 90.18
C ASN A 920 17.20 -14.40 89.24
N ASP A 921 17.61 -15.30 88.32
CA ASP A 921 17.54 -16.78 88.18
C ASP A 921 18.43 -17.24 86.98
N ASP A 922 18.56 -18.54 86.70
CA ASP A 922 19.71 -19.17 86.02
C ASP A 922 19.50 -19.85 84.63
N SER A 923 20.60 -19.93 83.87
CA SER A 923 21.13 -21.00 82.96
C SER A 923 20.31 -21.79 81.87
N ASP A 924 21.08 -22.47 81.00
CA ASP A 924 20.76 -23.16 79.73
C ASP A 924 20.02 -24.53 79.80
N GLU A 925 19.42 -24.99 78.67
CA GLU A 925 19.87 -26.22 77.93
C GLU A 925 19.12 -26.57 76.60
N ASP A 926 19.92 -26.96 75.59
CA ASP A 926 19.78 -27.96 74.48
C ASP A 926 18.49 -28.22 73.60
N LEU A 927 18.68 -29.10 72.60
CA LEU A 927 17.82 -29.52 71.46
C LEU A 927 17.02 -30.83 71.79
N PRO A 928 16.45 -31.67 70.86
CA PRO A 928 16.13 -31.54 69.41
C PRO A 928 14.73 -32.08 68.92
N LEU A 929 14.37 -31.76 67.65
CA LEU A 929 13.67 -32.61 66.63
C LEU A 929 12.19 -33.12 66.71
N LYS A 930 11.44 -32.81 65.62
CA LYS A 930 10.52 -33.67 64.78
C LYS A 930 9.08 -34.07 65.24
N LYS A 931 8.12 -33.55 64.44
CA LYS A 931 7.01 -34.25 63.70
C LYS A 931 5.64 -34.61 64.40
N LYS A 932 4.57 -34.19 63.68
CA LYS A 932 3.29 -34.88 63.32
C LYS A 932 2.07 -34.89 64.29
N LYS A 933 0.98 -34.30 63.75
CA LYS A 933 -0.44 -34.79 63.69
C LYS A 933 -1.39 -34.69 64.91
N LYS A 934 -2.51 -33.98 64.66
CA LYS A 934 -3.87 -34.09 65.28
C LYS A 934 -3.94 -33.61 66.76
N LYS A 935 -5.08 -33.17 67.31
CA LYS A 935 -6.50 -33.24 66.87
C LYS A 935 -7.35 -32.09 67.53
N ARG A 936 -8.25 -31.43 66.76
CA ARG A 936 -9.48 -30.67 67.17
C ARG A 936 -9.44 -29.56 68.27
N ARG A 937 -9.87 -28.35 67.85
CA ARG A 937 -10.77 -27.35 68.51
C ARG A 937 -10.55 -26.91 69.99
N GLY A 938 -10.40 -25.59 70.20
CA GLY A 938 -11.34 -24.77 71.02
C GLY A 938 -10.77 -23.79 72.06
N GLY A 939 -11.07 -22.48 71.91
CA GLY A 939 -10.81 -21.36 72.87
C GLY A 939 -9.38 -20.79 72.85
N SER A 940 -9.04 -19.47 72.81
CA SER A 940 -9.61 -18.17 73.29
C SER A 940 -8.98 -17.70 74.62
N GLY A 941 -8.40 -16.49 74.79
CA GLY A 941 -8.18 -15.31 73.90
C GLY A 941 -7.39 -14.17 74.63
N SER A 942 -7.40 -12.91 74.15
CA SER A 942 -6.71 -11.67 74.62
C SER A 942 -5.15 -11.67 74.50
N GLU A 943 -4.41 -10.79 73.78
CA GLU A 943 -4.46 -9.37 73.30
C GLU A 943 -4.02 -8.30 74.36
N GLN A 944 -3.26 -7.18 74.12
CA GLN A 944 -2.64 -6.51 72.93
C GLN A 944 -1.06 -6.48 72.94
N GLU A 945 -0.19 -5.43 72.75
CA GLU A 945 -0.18 -3.93 72.58
C GLU A 945 1.11 -3.39 71.82
N GLU A 946 1.59 -2.13 72.01
CA GLU A 946 2.67 -1.39 71.25
C GLU A 946 3.91 -0.89 72.11
N PRO A 947 4.89 0.03 71.73
CA PRO A 947 5.21 0.81 70.50
C PRO A 947 6.74 1.00 70.09
N GLN A 948 7.06 2.01 69.25
CA GLN A 948 8.37 2.45 68.62
C GLN A 948 9.07 3.67 69.36
N PRO A 949 10.21 4.36 68.98
CA PRO A 949 10.79 4.70 67.62
C PRO A 949 12.33 5.06 67.39
N GLU A 950 12.68 5.40 66.11
CA GLU A 950 13.66 6.41 65.53
C GLU A 950 15.25 6.38 65.53
N ARG A 951 15.83 6.91 64.39
CA ARG A 951 17.14 7.60 64.09
C ARG A 951 18.51 6.94 63.70
N MET A 952 18.81 6.99 62.37
CA MET A 952 19.98 7.47 61.55
C MET A 952 21.53 7.29 61.87
N PRO A 953 22.46 7.41 60.86
CA PRO A 953 23.85 6.81 60.80
C PRO A 953 25.00 7.86 60.55
N PRO A 954 26.18 7.65 59.85
CA PRO A 954 26.97 6.47 59.36
C PRO A 954 28.55 6.54 59.53
N SER A 955 29.36 5.59 58.97
CA SER A 955 30.50 5.84 58.00
C SER A 955 31.81 4.94 58.02
N LEU A 956 32.50 4.89 56.84
CA LEU A 956 33.98 4.73 56.54
C LEU A 956 34.79 3.36 56.52
N LYS A 957 35.44 3.11 55.34
CA LYS A 957 36.79 2.54 54.92
C LYS A 957 37.70 1.74 55.91
N GLY A 958 38.61 0.82 55.52
CA GLY A 958 38.95 0.14 54.23
C GLY A 958 40.45 -0.30 54.03
N LYS A 959 40.72 -1.20 53.04
CA LYS A 959 41.95 -1.35 52.18
C LYS A 959 43.32 -1.96 52.69
N ILE A 960 43.99 -2.74 51.79
CA ILE A 960 45.49 -2.91 51.51
C ILE A 960 46.27 -4.23 51.87
N LYS A 961 46.68 -5.01 50.82
CA LYS A 961 48.00 -5.69 50.48
C LYS A 961 48.71 -6.70 51.45
N SER A 962 49.64 -7.61 51.06
CA SER A 962 50.11 -8.21 49.76
C SER A 962 51.20 -9.32 49.91
N LYS A 963 51.37 -10.21 48.90
CA LYS A 963 52.56 -11.09 48.57
C LYS A 963 52.90 -12.25 49.55
N ALA A 964 53.75 -13.25 49.24
CA ALA A 964 54.03 -14.08 48.02
C ALA A 964 55.14 -15.16 48.31
N ILE A 965 55.39 -16.09 47.34
CA ILE A 965 56.67 -16.82 47.02
C ILE A 965 56.97 -18.25 47.61
N ILE A 966 57.25 -19.22 46.70
CA ILE A 966 58.02 -20.52 46.82
C ILE A 966 57.48 -21.66 47.74
N SER A 967 57.58 -22.98 47.44
CA SER A 967 57.66 -23.78 46.17
C SER A 967 57.40 -25.31 46.39
N SER A 968 57.21 -26.08 45.31
CA SER A 968 57.64 -27.50 45.00
C SER A 968 57.84 -28.59 46.10
N SER A 969 57.59 -29.90 45.89
CA SER A 969 57.10 -30.71 44.74
C SER A 969 56.86 -32.20 45.14
N GLU A 970 56.43 -33.05 44.18
CA GLU A 970 56.51 -34.54 44.15
C GLU A 970 55.52 -35.37 45.02
N SER A 971 55.06 -36.57 44.60
CA SER A 971 55.22 -37.34 43.34
C SER A 971 54.11 -38.40 43.11
N SER A 972 53.80 -38.73 41.85
CA SER A 972 53.51 -40.10 41.35
C SER A 972 53.26 -40.13 39.82
N SER A 973 54.10 -40.86 39.09
CA SER A 973 54.14 -41.14 37.63
C SER A 973 52.97 -41.97 37.08
N ASP A 974 52.74 -42.21 35.77
CA ASP A 974 52.95 -41.60 34.41
C ASP A 974 52.30 -42.62 33.41
N GLU A 975 52.21 -42.57 32.08
CA GLU A 975 52.56 -41.72 30.90
C GLU A 975 51.44 -42.04 29.83
N ASP A 976 51.19 -41.46 28.64
CA ASP A 976 51.69 -40.40 27.73
C ASP A 976 50.42 -39.88 26.98
N GLY A 977 50.35 -38.69 26.35
CA GLY A 977 51.28 -37.55 26.28
C GLY A 977 51.38 -36.92 24.88
N LEU A 978 51.47 -37.71 23.79
CA LEU A 978 51.60 -37.16 22.42
C LEU A 978 50.25 -36.77 21.77
N LYS A 979 50.01 -35.54 21.28
CA LYS A 979 50.87 -34.33 21.25
C LYS A 979 50.07 -33.02 20.97
N ILE A 980 50.40 -31.96 21.74
CA ILE A 980 50.53 -30.52 21.35
C ILE A 980 49.30 -29.58 21.13
N ALA A 981 49.47 -28.34 21.63
CA ALA A 981 48.84 -27.02 21.29
C ALA A 981 47.41 -26.65 21.79
N GLU A 982 47.37 -26.11 23.02
CA GLU A 982 46.96 -24.72 23.42
C GLU A 982 45.86 -23.91 22.68
N ASP A 983 45.07 -23.03 23.33
CA ASP A 983 44.56 -22.99 24.73
C ASP A 983 43.32 -22.05 24.84
N ARG A 984 42.93 -21.62 26.05
CA ARG A 984 41.55 -21.33 26.46
C ARG A 984 41.15 -19.85 26.70
N HIS A 985 39.93 -19.56 26.24
CA HIS A 985 38.81 -18.87 26.92
C HIS A 985 38.98 -17.60 27.79
N GLN A 986 38.13 -16.61 27.43
CA GLN A 986 37.19 -15.85 28.28
C GLN A 986 37.71 -14.96 29.43
N ARG A 987 37.21 -13.72 29.44
CA ARG A 987 36.38 -13.20 30.56
C ARG A 987 35.47 -12.05 30.12
N ASP A 988 34.66 -11.56 31.05
CA ASP A 988 33.38 -10.87 30.80
C ASP A 988 33.30 -9.50 31.51
N SER A 989 32.48 -8.60 30.96
CA SER A 989 31.95 -7.35 31.53
C SER A 989 32.93 -6.23 31.97
N GLY A 990 32.62 -4.98 31.61
CA GLY A 990 33.33 -3.78 32.09
C GLY A 990 32.90 -2.49 31.39
N SER A 991 32.01 -1.72 32.03
CA SER A 991 31.47 -0.42 31.61
C SER A 991 32.44 0.53 30.89
N GLY A 992 31.97 1.18 29.82
CA GLY A 992 32.63 2.36 29.25
C GLY A 992 32.40 3.63 30.07
N SER A 993 33.29 4.60 29.87
CA SER A 993 33.14 6.02 30.21
C SER A 993 33.66 6.87 29.04
N GLU A 994 33.26 8.13 28.98
CA GLU A 994 33.33 8.92 27.75
C GLU A 994 34.70 9.57 27.44
N ASP A 995 34.79 9.99 26.18
CA ASP A 995 35.50 11.15 25.63
C ASP A 995 37.00 11.19 25.28
N GLU A 996 37.18 11.86 24.13
CA GLU A 996 38.30 12.65 23.58
C GLU A 996 39.76 12.14 23.54
N GLY A 997 40.50 12.74 22.60
CA GLY A 997 41.87 13.17 22.88
C GLY A 997 42.84 13.02 21.72
N GLY A 998 43.07 11.78 21.26
CA GLY A 998 43.96 11.45 20.15
C GLY A 998 45.44 11.83 20.35
N HIS A 999 46.24 11.54 19.30
CA HIS A 999 47.63 11.99 19.10
C HIS A 999 48.71 11.50 20.12
N ARG A 1000 49.96 11.18 19.72
CA ARG A 1000 50.55 10.82 18.41
C ARG A 1000 52.02 10.37 18.66
N LYS A 1001 52.61 9.61 17.72
CA LYS A 1001 54.07 9.48 17.47
C LYS A 1001 54.90 8.73 18.55
N ARG A 1002 56.05 8.10 18.26
CA ARG A 1002 56.69 7.60 17.00
C ARG A 1002 57.88 6.66 17.32
N ILE A 1003 58.58 6.24 16.25
CA ILE A 1003 59.92 5.60 16.17
C ILE A 1003 59.83 4.06 16.27
N ALA A 1004 60.08 3.25 15.24
CA ALA A 1004 60.30 3.46 13.78
C ALA A 1004 60.02 2.10 13.04
N SER A 1005 60.30 1.80 11.77
CA SER A 1005 60.83 2.52 10.57
C SER A 1005 60.54 1.68 9.29
N ASP A 1006 60.63 2.15 8.03
CA ASP A 1006 60.27 3.46 7.43
C ASP A 1006 60.31 3.42 5.86
N SER A 1007 61.12 2.55 5.19
CA SER A 1007 61.36 2.57 3.72
C SER A 1007 61.00 1.26 2.96
N GLU A 1008 60.52 1.25 1.70
CA GLU A 1008 60.18 2.38 0.79
C GLU A 1008 59.18 2.01 -0.33
N SER A 1009 58.40 3.02 -0.79
CA SER A 1009 57.85 3.33 -2.15
C SER A 1009 57.33 2.23 -3.11
N ASP A 1010 56.34 2.45 -4.00
CA ASP A 1010 55.35 3.54 -4.26
C ASP A 1010 54.15 2.86 -4.98
N GLY A 1011 52.92 3.38 -5.17
CA GLY A 1011 52.44 4.75 -5.35
C GLY A 1011 51.78 4.87 -6.75
N GLY A 1012 50.50 5.20 -6.94
CA GLY A 1012 49.42 5.44 -5.99
C GLY A 1012 48.05 5.76 -6.66
N ARG A 1013 47.13 6.31 -5.86
CA ARG A 1013 45.88 7.09 -6.15
C ARG A 1013 45.65 7.53 -7.62
N ASN A 1014 44.41 7.65 -8.13
CA ASN A 1014 43.41 8.62 -7.63
C ASN A 1014 41.94 8.40 -8.13
N ARG A 1015 41.08 9.44 -8.00
CA ARG A 1015 39.61 9.44 -8.19
C ARG A 1015 39.11 9.88 -9.59
N SER A 1016 37.84 9.50 -9.88
CA SER A 1016 36.77 10.27 -10.57
C SER A 1016 36.90 10.72 -12.04
N GLY A 1017 35.78 10.60 -12.77
CA GLY A 1017 35.54 11.06 -14.16
C GLY A 1017 34.88 9.93 -14.96
N SER A 1018 33.59 9.96 -15.33
CA SER A 1018 32.85 10.86 -16.23
C SER A 1018 32.99 10.49 -17.72
N GLU A 1019 31.84 10.41 -18.38
CA GLU A 1019 31.56 9.98 -19.76
C GLU A 1019 32.46 10.56 -20.86
N ALA A 1020 32.79 9.76 -21.89
CA ALA A 1020 32.31 9.96 -23.29
C ALA A 1020 33.13 9.18 -24.36
N GLY A 1021 32.48 8.89 -25.49
CA GLY A 1021 33.06 9.04 -26.83
C GLY A 1021 34.03 7.98 -27.40
N SER A 1022 33.53 7.15 -28.32
CA SER A 1022 34.29 6.54 -29.44
C SER A 1022 34.69 7.65 -30.48
N PRO A 1023 35.58 7.45 -31.51
CA PRO A 1023 35.47 6.35 -32.50
C PRO A 1023 36.74 5.82 -33.26
N ARG A 1024 36.62 4.56 -33.72
CA ARG A 1024 37.05 3.97 -35.01
C ARG A 1024 38.42 4.30 -35.68
N ARG A 1025 39.24 3.25 -35.87
CA ARG A 1025 39.77 2.65 -37.14
C ARG A 1025 40.78 1.54 -36.78
N SER A 1026 41.07 0.49 -37.56
CA SER A 1026 40.61 0.04 -38.90
C SER A 1026 40.79 -1.48 -39.09
N ALA A 1027 40.15 -1.99 -40.16
CA ALA A 1027 40.25 -3.28 -40.89
C ALA A 1027 41.66 -3.91 -41.05
N GLY A 1028 41.82 -5.16 -41.55
CA GLY A 1028 40.90 -6.20 -42.10
C GLY A 1028 41.53 -7.61 -41.91
N SER A 1029 40.97 -8.75 -42.29
CA SER A 1029 40.37 -9.17 -43.59
C SER A 1029 39.36 -10.33 -43.39
N GLU A 1030 38.27 -10.41 -44.16
CA GLU A 1030 38.04 -11.31 -45.33
C GLU A 1030 38.00 -12.84 -45.04
N ASP A 1031 37.09 -13.67 -45.56
CA ASP A 1031 35.63 -13.64 -45.88
C ASP A 1031 35.32 -14.96 -46.67
N ASP A 1032 34.10 -15.50 -46.87
CA ASP A 1032 32.81 -15.55 -46.15
C ASP A 1032 31.93 -16.67 -46.84
N ASP A 1033 30.61 -16.71 -46.58
CA ASP A 1033 29.50 -17.32 -47.36
C ASP A 1033 29.03 -18.78 -47.09
N SER A 1034 27.69 -18.91 -47.00
CA SER A 1034 26.85 -20.14 -47.10
C SER A 1034 27.05 -21.27 -46.06
N GLY A 1035 26.10 -22.19 -45.82
CA GLY A 1035 24.70 -22.27 -46.25
C GLY A 1035 24.06 -23.65 -45.97
N SER A 1036 22.77 -23.68 -45.61
CA SER A 1036 21.85 -24.83 -45.56
C SER A 1036 21.95 -25.92 -44.44
N ASP A 1037 20.78 -26.55 -44.26
CA ASP A 1037 20.45 -27.91 -43.83
C ASP A 1037 20.46 -28.45 -42.37
N ARG A 1038 19.31 -29.09 -42.11
CA ARG A 1038 18.89 -29.98 -41.02
C ARG A 1038 18.70 -31.40 -41.64
N PRO A 1039 18.51 -32.50 -40.88
CA PRO A 1039 18.92 -32.77 -39.49
C PRO A 1039 19.38 -34.24 -39.18
N VAL A 1040 20.18 -34.40 -38.09
CA VAL A 1040 20.04 -35.47 -37.06
C VAL A 1040 20.55 -36.93 -37.30
N LYS A 1041 21.18 -37.47 -36.23
CA LYS A 1041 21.50 -38.89 -35.84
C LYS A 1041 22.79 -39.58 -36.32
N LYS A 1042 23.75 -39.71 -35.37
CA LYS A 1042 24.26 -40.96 -34.71
C LYS A 1042 24.43 -42.23 -35.59
N ARG A 1043 25.49 -43.06 -35.50
CA ARG A 1043 26.52 -43.31 -34.45
C ARG A 1043 27.55 -44.36 -34.95
N ARG A 1044 28.82 -44.33 -34.53
CA ARG A 1044 29.76 -45.46 -34.21
C ARG A 1044 31.08 -44.83 -33.68
N VAL A 1045 31.84 -45.28 -32.66
CA VAL A 1045 32.21 -46.58 -32.02
C VAL A 1045 33.60 -47.08 -32.46
N GLN A 1046 34.52 -47.17 -31.48
CA GLN A 1046 35.65 -48.13 -31.45
C GLN A 1046 35.15 -49.38 -30.70
N ARG A 1047 35.18 -50.58 -31.30
CA ARG A 1047 36.32 -51.50 -31.54
C ARG A 1047 36.67 -52.37 -30.32
N GLN A 1048 36.41 -53.67 -30.46
CA GLN A 1048 37.42 -54.72 -30.27
C GLN A 1048 36.98 -55.98 -31.05
N SER A 1049 37.89 -56.94 -31.19
CA SER A 1049 37.82 -58.15 -32.03
C SER A 1049 38.49 -59.31 -31.25
N ASP A 1050 38.55 -60.59 -31.66
CA ASP A 1050 38.44 -61.28 -32.97
C ASP A 1050 37.88 -62.72 -32.82
N SER A 1051 37.47 -63.35 -33.93
CA SER A 1051 37.46 -64.82 -34.22
C SER A 1051 36.65 -65.79 -33.30
N GLU A 1052 35.97 -66.86 -33.73
CA GLU A 1052 36.12 -67.78 -34.88
C GLU A 1052 34.79 -68.43 -35.40
N GLN A 1053 34.84 -68.94 -36.64
CA GLN A 1053 34.20 -70.15 -37.25
C GLN A 1053 32.66 -70.39 -37.40
N SER A 1054 32.35 -70.96 -38.60
CA SER A 1054 31.24 -71.83 -39.06
C SER A 1054 29.75 -71.44 -38.97
N ASP A 1055 29.14 -71.30 -40.15
CA ASP A 1055 27.92 -71.98 -40.67
C ASP A 1055 26.70 -72.23 -39.76
N ASN A 1056 25.52 -71.70 -40.14
CA ASN A 1056 24.57 -72.45 -40.98
C ASN A 1056 23.40 -71.60 -41.56
N GLU A 1057 22.55 -72.20 -42.38
CA GLU A 1057 21.40 -71.62 -43.08
C GLU A 1057 20.25 -71.07 -42.18
N SER A 1058 19.51 -70.03 -42.60
CA SER A 1058 18.30 -70.23 -43.44
C SER A 1058 17.28 -69.07 -43.57
N LYS A 1059 16.71 -68.96 -44.78
CA LYS A 1059 15.30 -68.61 -45.13
C LYS A 1059 14.69 -67.21 -44.85
N ARG A 1060 14.88 -66.33 -45.86
CA ARG A 1060 13.89 -65.87 -46.89
C ARG A 1060 12.84 -64.75 -46.63
N SER A 1061 12.65 -63.97 -47.73
CA SER A 1061 11.52 -63.12 -48.19
C SER A 1061 11.23 -61.83 -47.39
N ARG A 1062 11.12 -60.61 -47.98
CA ARG A 1062 10.65 -60.07 -49.30
C ARG A 1062 9.11 -60.13 -49.49
N SER A 1063 8.45 -59.20 -50.20
CA SER A 1063 8.92 -58.26 -51.24
C SER A 1063 8.22 -56.88 -51.27
N GLY A 1064 8.63 -56.00 -52.20
CA GLY A 1064 7.78 -54.93 -52.76
C GLY A 1064 6.75 -55.48 -53.79
N SER A 1065 5.89 -54.67 -54.40
CA SER A 1065 6.13 -53.81 -55.59
C SER A 1065 6.26 -54.63 -56.90
N GLU A 1066 5.69 -54.27 -58.07
CA GLU A 1066 5.02 -53.03 -58.53
C GLU A 1066 3.55 -53.33 -58.99
N ASP A 1067 2.80 -52.66 -59.89
CA ASP A 1067 3.12 -52.19 -61.27
C ASP A 1067 1.99 -51.34 -61.95
N GLU A 1068 2.26 -50.80 -63.15
CA GLU A 1068 1.37 -50.46 -64.30
C GLU A 1068 0.38 -49.25 -64.29
N SER A 1069 0.80 -48.18 -64.99
CA SER A 1069 0.21 -47.70 -66.29
C SER A 1069 -1.19 -47.06 -66.47
N ARG A 1070 -1.23 -45.69 -66.60
CA ARG A 1070 -1.57 -44.88 -67.84
C ARG A 1070 -2.36 -43.56 -67.62
N PRO A 1071 -2.19 -42.51 -68.48
CA PRO A 1071 -2.91 -41.23 -68.40
C PRO A 1071 -3.79 -40.84 -69.62
N GLY A 1072 -4.73 -39.88 -69.44
CA GLY A 1072 -4.99 -38.79 -70.42
C GLY A 1072 -6.41 -38.57 -71.00
N SER A 1073 -6.97 -37.37 -70.71
CA SER A 1073 -7.67 -36.47 -71.68
C SER A 1073 -9.12 -36.79 -72.18
N PRO A 1074 -9.88 -35.81 -72.79
CA PRO A 1074 -10.11 -34.40 -72.34
C PRO A 1074 -11.51 -33.77 -72.73
N VAL A 1075 -11.67 -32.44 -72.50
CA VAL A 1075 -12.53 -31.44 -73.22
C VAL A 1075 -14.05 -31.26 -72.92
N ALA A 1076 -14.37 -30.05 -72.41
CA ALA A 1076 -15.54 -29.14 -72.66
C ALA A 1076 -17.02 -29.56 -72.41
N ALA A 1077 -17.94 -28.60 -72.62
CA ALA A 1077 -19.35 -28.62 -72.17
C ALA A 1077 -20.33 -27.87 -73.12
N SER A 1078 -21.64 -28.21 -73.10
CA SER A 1078 -22.72 -27.40 -73.70
C SER A 1078 -24.17 -27.82 -73.31
N ASP A 1079 -24.88 -26.90 -72.66
CA ASP A 1079 -26.29 -26.44 -72.81
C ASP A 1079 -27.51 -27.36 -73.17
N ARG A 1080 -28.64 -27.16 -72.44
CA ARG A 1080 -30.09 -27.49 -72.71
C ARG A 1080 -30.54 -28.96 -72.93
N GLY A 1081 -31.79 -29.38 -72.61
CA GLY A 1081 -32.92 -28.72 -71.92
C GLY A 1081 -34.30 -29.43 -72.12
N SER A 1082 -35.37 -28.96 -71.42
CA SER A 1082 -36.81 -29.35 -71.55
C SER A 1082 -37.25 -30.73 -70.97
N ASP A 1083 -38.50 -30.99 -70.50
CA ASP A 1083 -39.67 -30.12 -70.23
C ASP A 1083 -40.77 -30.75 -69.31
N ARG A 1084 -41.52 -29.92 -68.54
CA ARG A 1084 -42.94 -30.08 -68.03
C ARG A 1084 -43.32 -31.27 -67.11
N ARG A 1085 -44.40 -31.27 -66.28
CA ARG A 1085 -45.41 -30.30 -65.74
C ARG A 1085 -46.03 -30.90 -64.45
N SER A 1086 -46.42 -30.17 -63.39
CA SER A 1086 -47.62 -29.30 -63.19
C SER A 1086 -47.47 -28.61 -61.80
N GLU A 1087 -47.83 -27.32 -61.55
CA GLU A 1087 -49.17 -26.68 -61.45
C GLU A 1087 -50.06 -27.28 -60.34
N ALA A 1088 -50.75 -26.57 -59.41
CA ALA A 1088 -50.79 -25.15 -58.94
C ALA A 1088 -51.57 -25.13 -57.57
N GLY A 1089 -51.79 -24.07 -56.77
CA GLY A 1089 -51.42 -22.63 -56.76
C GLY A 1089 -52.19 -21.83 -55.67
N SER A 1090 -51.82 -20.55 -55.43
CA SER A 1090 -52.55 -19.44 -54.73
C SER A 1090 -53.15 -19.56 -53.31
N ASP A 1091 -52.79 -18.60 -52.45
CA ASP A 1091 -53.62 -17.65 -51.64
C ASP A 1091 -55.07 -18.00 -51.21
N ASN A 1092 -55.47 -17.66 -49.97
CA ASN A 1092 -56.23 -16.40 -49.69
C ASN A 1092 -56.50 -16.12 -48.17
N GLU A 1093 -57.01 -14.91 -47.90
CA GLU A 1093 -57.57 -14.28 -46.68
C GLU A 1093 -58.32 -15.14 -45.63
N GLY A 1094 -58.48 -14.60 -44.40
CA GLY A 1094 -59.72 -14.80 -43.63
C GLY A 1094 -59.65 -14.78 -42.09
N SER A 1095 -59.76 -13.60 -41.46
CA SER A 1095 -60.33 -13.50 -40.09
C SER A 1095 -61.82 -13.22 -40.18
N PRO A 1096 -62.67 -13.75 -39.26
CA PRO A 1096 -63.47 -12.81 -38.47
C PRO A 1096 -63.90 -13.26 -37.05
N ARG A 1097 -63.80 -12.29 -36.10
CA ARG A 1097 -64.82 -11.89 -35.08
C ARG A 1097 -65.26 -12.89 -33.98
N ARG A 1098 -65.13 -12.49 -32.69
CA ARG A 1098 -66.20 -12.01 -31.73
C ARG A 1098 -67.13 -13.14 -31.21
N SER A 1099 -67.87 -13.07 -30.09
CA SER A 1099 -68.38 -12.01 -29.17
C SER A 1099 -68.95 -12.74 -27.92
N ASP A 1100 -69.34 -12.17 -26.77
CA ASP A 1100 -69.16 -10.87 -26.06
C ASP A 1100 -69.69 -11.09 -24.59
N ASN A 1101 -69.73 -10.03 -23.76
CA ASN A 1101 -70.34 -9.91 -22.41
C ASN A 1101 -69.59 -10.61 -21.24
N GLY A 1102 -69.23 -9.95 -20.13
CA GLY A 1102 -69.18 -8.50 -19.84
C GLY A 1102 -70.23 -7.99 -18.85
N SER A 1103 -69.78 -7.45 -17.70
CA SER A 1103 -70.51 -6.54 -16.80
C SER A 1103 -69.56 -5.96 -15.73
N GLU A 1104 -69.37 -4.64 -15.71
CA GLU A 1104 -68.81 -3.90 -14.56
C GLU A 1104 -69.94 -3.50 -13.57
N PRO A 1105 -69.66 -2.79 -12.45
CA PRO A 1105 -69.51 -1.33 -12.53
C PRO A 1105 -68.37 -0.71 -11.69
N GLU A 1106 -67.81 0.40 -12.21
CA GLU A 1106 -67.70 1.75 -11.61
C GLU A 1106 -67.70 1.94 -10.06
N GLU A 1107 -66.97 2.90 -9.45
CA GLU A 1107 -66.35 4.14 -9.99
C GLU A 1107 -65.27 4.77 -9.05
N LYS A 1108 -64.50 5.76 -9.58
CA LYS A 1108 -63.80 6.89 -8.89
C LYS A 1108 -62.69 6.59 -7.85
N SER A 1109 -61.40 6.88 -8.12
CA SER A 1109 -60.67 8.17 -8.07
C SER A 1109 -60.42 8.71 -6.64
N SER A 1110 -59.27 9.27 -6.23
CA SER A 1110 -57.99 9.68 -6.86
C SER A 1110 -56.93 9.89 -5.74
N GLY A 1111 -55.63 10.05 -5.96
CA GLY A 1111 -54.81 10.01 -7.18
C GLY A 1111 -53.53 10.86 -7.03
N GLN A 1112 -52.40 10.32 -7.53
CA GLN A 1112 -51.03 10.87 -7.52
C GLN A 1112 -50.40 11.06 -6.12
#